data_AF-A0A4R5PI63-F1
#
_entry.id   AF-A0A4R5PI63-F1
#
_cell.length_a   1.000
_cell.length_b   1.000
_cell.length_c   1.000
_cell.angle_alpha   90.00
_cell.angle_beta   90.00
_cell.angle_gamma   90.00
#
_symmetry.space_group_name_H-M   'P 1'
#
loop_
_entity.id
_entity.type
_entity.pdbx_description
1 polymer ?
#
loop_
_entity_poly.entity_id
_entity_poly.type
_entity_poly.pdbx_seq_one_letter_code
_entity_poly.pdbx_strand_id
1 'polypeptide(L)'
;MRARISRECATHGLGRSKVGCGTIRGARAAVLRGRAATGESNDQGRVFTLMQSISATSTSSEARRRDASRRAIAGRSLLAAALLASTALIALPAGPAFAEDLLVDNNDQQEITTPVDLEGGVVNVGVSPGSDATLTISDGGELKSGVGVVGFSDAAKGTVTVSGTGSWDADDAIRVGFNVGSTGVLNVLDGGRVTVVGGSLELGSAGANGSFGAASGTATVSGAGSKLEAVNFKVGIYGEGVMSVSDGGYAKTTQLLEIGIQPGSTGTVTVSGKDSKMIIQGTTAFLGVAGSGALNVLDGGYLYSRNEVNIGKELDGYGTLTVSGKDSRLVTAGIVVGDGADGALTVSNGGAAEAGDTFVVAENAGSTGVINIGAASGEKALAAGSLKGADGAAATIEFGAGDGTILFNHTEENYGFDAIVSGNGLLKQEAGDTRLTGDWSAFTGTGEVSGGVLSVDTDFGGSMTVLAGGTLAGSKTIDGDAEFQDGGFFQVDISSTDVLDVAGTVTIGSGADVVLVSDGAMAFELGVTTTIMTAGEIEGEFGAVLADDVFNGSLFLEGRLSYTETTIDLTLDRNDVAFSDFTLTPTQAAIADAVDSLGLGNNIFDTFVAFTEEDDVVDAVIALSGEAHASTQASVVQSAGLTRDQVNARIRSAFALGSVTGDYAPLAYGEEAKAPAAFDQVAGQSKSG
;
A
#
# COMPACT_ATOMS: atom_id res chain seq x y z
N MET A 1 42.98 -22.15 18.83
CA MET A 1 43.61 -23.46 18.52
C MET A 1 43.59 -23.62 17.00
N ARG A 2 44.71 -24.03 16.39
CA ARG A 2 45.04 -23.94 14.95
C ARG A 2 44.36 -25.02 14.08
N ALA A 3 44.06 -24.72 12.81
CA ALA A 3 44.42 -25.46 11.57
C ALA A 3 43.63 -24.89 10.36
N ARG A 4 44.20 -24.37 9.26
CA ARG A 4 45.00 -24.93 8.12
C ARG A 4 44.20 -25.66 7.01
N ILE A 5 43.98 -24.93 5.91
CA ILE A 5 44.27 -25.21 4.47
C ILE A 5 44.28 -26.68 3.98
N SER A 6 43.55 -26.96 2.89
CA SER A 6 44.06 -27.70 1.70
C SER A 6 43.20 -27.50 0.45
N ARG A 7 43.88 -27.34 -0.69
CA ARG A 7 43.39 -27.44 -2.09
C ARG A 7 43.27 -28.92 -2.48
N GLU A 8 42.50 -29.24 -3.53
CA GLU A 8 42.99 -29.98 -4.71
C GLU A 8 41.98 -30.08 -5.86
N CYS A 9 42.50 -29.94 -7.08
CA CYS A 9 41.87 -30.28 -8.36
C CYS A 9 41.84 -31.81 -8.55
N ALA A 10 40.82 -32.31 -9.25
CA ALA A 10 40.86 -33.62 -9.89
C ALA A 10 40.36 -33.56 -11.33
N THR A 11 41.24 -33.92 -12.25
CA THR A 11 41.02 -34.22 -13.66
C THR A 11 40.66 -35.69 -13.86
N HIS A 12 39.66 -35.99 -14.69
CA HIS A 12 39.48 -37.22 -15.48
C HIS A 12 38.38 -36.90 -16.52
N GLY A 13 38.34 -37.34 -17.78
CA GLY A 13 39.08 -38.32 -18.55
C GLY A 13 38.24 -38.58 -19.82
N LEU A 14 38.91 -38.68 -20.97
CA LEU A 14 38.36 -38.73 -22.33
C LEU A 14 37.41 -39.90 -22.63
N GLY A 15 36.39 -39.65 -23.45
CA GLY A 15 35.63 -40.66 -24.19
C GLY A 15 35.13 -40.11 -25.53
N ARG A 16 35.77 -40.53 -26.64
CA ARG A 16 35.38 -40.19 -28.02
C ARG A 16 34.17 -41.02 -28.46
N SER A 17 33.20 -40.39 -29.14
CA SER A 17 32.47 -41.01 -30.24
C SER A 17 32.17 -39.98 -31.32
N LYS A 18 32.36 -40.40 -32.58
CA LYS A 18 32.14 -39.66 -33.83
C LYS A 18 30.72 -39.91 -34.35
N VAL A 19 30.36 -39.12 -35.37
CA VAL A 19 29.25 -39.28 -36.36
C VAL A 19 27.97 -38.55 -35.92
N GLY A 20 27.34 -37.67 -36.70
CA GLY A 20 27.53 -37.32 -38.10
C GLY A 20 26.84 -36.00 -38.47
N CYS A 21 27.23 -35.52 -39.64
CA CYS A 21 26.84 -34.28 -40.31
C CYS A 21 25.38 -34.35 -40.80
N GLY A 22 24.64 -33.25 -40.70
CA GLY A 22 23.30 -33.09 -41.25
C GLY A 22 22.96 -31.63 -41.53
N THR A 23 23.30 -31.18 -42.73
CA THR A 23 22.96 -29.85 -43.28
C THR A 23 21.51 -29.83 -43.75
N ILE A 24 20.71 -28.83 -43.37
CA ILE A 24 19.51 -28.46 -44.14
C ILE A 24 19.45 -26.94 -44.31
N ARG A 25 19.58 -26.53 -45.57
CA ARG A 25 19.15 -25.23 -46.12
C ARG A 25 17.63 -25.22 -46.23
N GLY A 26 17.00 -24.05 -46.10
CA GLY A 26 15.62 -23.89 -46.56
C GLY A 26 15.01 -22.53 -46.28
N ALA A 27 15.29 -21.56 -47.16
CA ALA A 27 14.62 -20.28 -47.22
C ALA A 27 13.11 -20.41 -47.53
N ARG A 28 12.30 -19.50 -46.98
CA ARG A 28 11.13 -18.96 -47.68
C ARG A 28 10.94 -17.47 -47.35
N ALA A 29 11.04 -16.68 -48.40
CA ALA A 29 10.52 -15.33 -48.50
C ALA A 29 9.13 -15.37 -49.16
N ALA A 30 8.24 -14.48 -48.75
CA ALA A 30 7.15 -13.94 -49.57
C ALA A 30 6.99 -12.43 -49.18
N VAL A 31 7.17 -11.40 -50.02
CA VAL A 31 6.55 -11.05 -51.32
C VAL A 31 5.07 -10.72 -51.09
N LEU A 32 4.49 -9.53 -51.34
CA LEU A 32 4.84 -8.35 -52.15
C LEU A 32 3.82 -7.20 -51.90
N ARG A 33 4.27 -5.95 -52.17
CA ARG A 33 3.53 -4.78 -52.73
C ARG A 33 2.41 -4.16 -51.87
N GLY A 34 2.36 -2.86 -51.61
CA GLY A 34 2.94 -1.70 -52.29
C GLY A 34 1.82 -0.82 -52.85
N ARG A 35 1.62 0.38 -52.29
CA ARG A 35 1.07 1.52 -53.03
C ARG A 35 1.42 2.84 -52.34
N ALA A 36 1.98 3.75 -53.14
CA ALA A 36 2.43 5.08 -52.78
C ALA A 36 1.29 6.11 -52.86
N ALA A 37 1.38 7.16 -52.03
CA ALA A 37 1.00 8.53 -52.38
C ALA A 37 1.65 9.53 -51.41
N THR A 38 2.71 10.19 -51.92
CA THR A 38 3.08 11.62 -51.79
C THR A 38 2.57 12.46 -50.60
N GLY A 39 3.50 13.17 -49.94
CA GLY A 39 3.18 14.41 -49.22
C GLY A 39 4.23 14.92 -48.23
N GLU A 40 5.24 15.60 -48.76
CA GLU A 40 5.95 16.76 -48.18
C GLU A 40 6.77 16.73 -46.86
N SER A 41 7.88 17.45 -46.99
CA SER A 41 8.76 18.05 -45.98
C SER A 41 9.71 17.13 -45.22
N ASN A 42 10.83 17.59 -44.69
CA ASN A 42 11.89 18.53 -45.09
C ASN A 42 12.92 18.36 -43.96
N ASP A 43 14.19 18.59 -44.28
CA ASP A 43 15.26 18.92 -43.34
C ASP A 43 15.88 17.85 -42.38
N GLN A 44 17.12 17.51 -42.76
CA GLN A 44 18.37 17.61 -41.98
C GLN A 44 18.65 16.61 -40.85
N GLY A 45 19.48 15.61 -41.19
CA GLY A 45 20.89 15.67 -40.77
C GLY A 45 21.29 15.07 -39.41
N ARG A 46 21.29 13.73 -39.31
CA ARG A 46 22.15 12.96 -38.38
C ARG A 46 23.53 12.76 -39.05
N VAL A 47 24.63 13.19 -38.43
CA VAL A 47 25.50 12.45 -37.50
C VAL A 47 26.23 11.25 -38.15
N PHE A 48 27.55 11.46 -38.29
CA PHE A 48 28.69 10.55 -38.16
C PHE A 48 28.79 9.25 -39.00
N THR A 49 29.90 9.16 -39.75
CA THR A 49 30.56 7.89 -40.11
C THR A 49 32.06 7.96 -39.78
N LEU A 50 32.42 7.12 -38.79
CA LEU A 50 33.59 6.25 -38.63
C LEU A 50 34.94 6.50 -39.37
N MET A 51 35.99 6.43 -38.54
CA MET A 51 37.21 5.60 -38.68
C MET A 51 38.17 5.80 -39.89
N GLN A 52 39.43 6.17 -39.63
CA GLN A 52 40.58 5.24 -39.57
C GLN A 52 41.94 5.97 -39.42
N SER A 53 42.80 5.33 -38.63
CA SER A 53 44.28 5.28 -38.59
C SER A 53 45.14 6.12 -39.57
N ILE A 54 46.29 6.63 -39.09
CA ILE A 54 47.67 6.29 -39.55
C ILE A 54 48.75 7.15 -38.84
N SER A 55 49.65 6.45 -38.15
CA SER A 55 51.11 6.61 -38.01
C SER A 55 51.87 7.96 -38.12
N ALA A 56 52.74 8.16 -37.12
CA ALA A 56 54.20 8.44 -37.22
C ALA A 56 54.76 9.87 -37.52
N THR A 57 55.43 10.40 -36.48
CA THR A 57 56.83 10.93 -36.42
C THR A 57 57.26 12.18 -37.21
N SER A 58 57.70 13.22 -36.48
CA SER A 58 58.91 14.05 -36.75
C SER A 58 59.24 14.92 -35.52
N THR A 59 60.27 14.61 -34.73
CA THR A 59 61.65 15.14 -34.73
C THR A 59 61.83 16.64 -34.48
N SER A 60 62.17 16.96 -33.22
CA SER A 60 63.33 17.76 -32.75
C SER A 60 63.84 18.99 -33.51
N SER A 61 63.95 20.12 -32.80
CA SER A 61 65.15 20.98 -32.66
C SER A 61 64.78 22.09 -31.65
N GLU A 62 65.62 22.73 -30.86
CA GLU A 62 67.03 22.65 -30.49
C GLU A 62 67.18 23.51 -29.22
N ALA A 63 68.15 23.18 -28.37
CA ALA A 63 68.44 23.83 -27.11
C ALA A 63 69.47 24.98 -27.25
N ARG A 64 69.63 25.73 -26.14
CA ARG A 64 70.77 26.59 -25.71
C ARG A 64 70.54 28.10 -25.93
N ARG A 65 70.91 29.02 -25.02
CA ARG A 65 71.70 28.97 -23.76
C ARG A 65 71.69 30.37 -23.10
N ARG A 66 71.99 30.39 -21.79
CA ARG A 66 72.67 31.45 -20.99
C ARG A 66 71.88 32.73 -20.68
N ASP A 67 72.11 33.43 -19.59
CA ASP A 67 72.61 33.16 -18.22
C ASP A 67 72.47 34.50 -17.46
N ALA A 68 72.25 34.40 -16.15
CA ALA A 68 72.58 35.35 -15.09
C ALA A 68 72.30 36.87 -15.23
N SER A 69 71.51 37.40 -14.28
CA SER A 69 72.07 38.31 -13.26
C SER A 69 71.20 38.39 -12.01
N ARG A 70 71.79 38.06 -10.85
CA ARG A 70 71.30 38.35 -9.50
C ARG A 70 71.51 39.83 -9.16
N ARG A 71 70.61 40.43 -8.37
CA ARG A 71 70.95 41.30 -7.24
C ARG A 71 69.73 41.57 -6.35
N ALA A 72 69.83 41.14 -5.09
CA ALA A 72 69.01 41.60 -3.98
C ALA A 72 69.65 42.84 -3.37
N ILE A 73 68.86 43.85 -2.99
CA ILE A 73 69.20 44.85 -1.98
C ILE A 73 67.95 45.09 -1.11
N ALA A 74 68.16 44.96 0.19
CA ALA A 74 67.21 45.23 1.27
C ALA A 74 67.36 46.66 1.80
N GLY A 75 66.32 47.18 2.48
CA GLY A 75 66.39 48.35 3.38
C GLY A 75 65.21 49.31 3.20
N ARG A 76 64.14 49.21 4.00
CA ARG A 76 63.89 49.88 5.31
C ARG A 76 63.42 51.35 5.22
N SER A 77 62.12 51.52 5.55
CA SER A 77 61.49 52.50 6.46
C SER A 77 61.68 54.02 6.28
N LEU A 78 60.57 54.78 6.14
CA LEU A 78 60.01 55.70 7.15
C LEU A 78 58.88 56.60 6.60
N LEU A 79 58.06 57.06 7.54
CA LEU A 79 56.74 57.70 7.47
C LEU A 79 56.65 59.08 6.76
N ALA A 80 55.42 59.32 6.30
CA ALA A 80 54.62 60.58 6.34
C ALA A 80 55.06 61.80 5.52
N ALA A 81 54.26 62.13 4.49
CA ALA A 81 53.42 63.34 4.45
C ALA A 81 52.72 63.51 3.09
N ALA A 82 51.44 63.94 3.16
CA ALA A 82 50.70 64.78 2.22
C ALA A 82 49.40 64.16 1.66
N LEU A 83 48.32 64.63 2.27
CA LEU A 83 46.93 64.54 1.89
C LEU A 83 46.66 65.17 0.51
N LEU A 84 45.65 64.64 -0.18
CA LEU A 84 44.77 65.26 -1.19
C LEU A 84 45.30 65.41 -2.63
N ALA A 85 44.96 64.43 -3.47
CA ALA A 85 44.50 64.66 -4.84
C ALA A 85 43.58 63.52 -5.31
N SER A 86 42.28 63.79 -5.24
CA SER A 86 41.23 63.46 -6.21
C SER A 86 41.25 62.14 -6.99
N THR A 87 40.28 61.29 -6.65
CA THR A 87 39.34 60.63 -7.57
C THR A 87 39.85 60.29 -8.99
N ALA A 88 40.45 59.12 -9.11
CA ALA A 88 40.32 58.28 -10.29
C ALA A 88 40.32 56.84 -9.79
N LEU A 89 39.13 56.33 -9.45
CA LEU A 89 38.92 54.90 -9.30
C LEU A 89 39.08 54.31 -10.70
N ILE A 90 40.30 53.88 -11.02
CA ILE A 90 40.54 53.03 -12.18
C ILE A 90 39.73 51.77 -11.88
N ALA A 91 38.60 51.62 -12.58
CA ALA A 91 37.95 50.33 -12.74
C ALA A 91 38.98 49.42 -13.43
N LEU A 92 39.78 48.74 -12.62
CA LEU A 92 40.33 47.45 -13.02
C LEU A 92 39.11 46.64 -13.47
N PRO A 93 39.11 46.03 -14.67
CA PRO A 93 38.08 45.04 -14.96
C PRO A 93 38.11 44.08 -13.79
N ALA A 94 36.95 43.83 -13.17
CA ALA A 94 36.82 42.73 -12.24
C ALA A 94 37.49 41.54 -12.94
N GLY A 95 38.56 41.00 -12.32
CA GLY A 95 39.05 39.69 -12.72
C GLY A 95 37.87 38.71 -12.67
N PRO A 96 37.98 37.51 -13.27
CA PRO A 96 36.95 36.50 -13.08
C PRO A 96 36.66 36.40 -11.58
N ALA A 97 35.42 36.73 -11.18
CA ALA A 97 34.99 36.48 -9.81
C ALA A 97 35.08 34.95 -9.67
N PHE A 98 35.96 34.51 -8.78
CA PHE A 98 36.06 33.09 -8.47
C PHE A 98 34.88 32.77 -7.57
N ALA A 99 34.14 31.71 -7.91
CA ALA A 99 33.10 31.14 -7.06
C ALA A 99 33.60 31.03 -5.61
N GLU A 100 32.87 31.62 -4.66
CA GLU A 100 33.22 31.61 -3.24
C GLU A 100 32.57 30.38 -2.58
N ASP A 101 33.35 29.55 -1.90
CA ASP A 101 32.81 28.40 -1.18
C ASP A 101 32.38 28.81 0.23
N LEU A 102 31.21 28.33 0.66
CA LEU A 102 30.75 28.45 2.04
C LEU A 102 31.15 27.18 2.81
N LEU A 103 31.95 27.32 3.86
CA LEU A 103 32.36 26.22 4.73
C LEU A 103 31.83 26.43 6.16
N VAL A 104 31.02 25.50 6.64
CA VAL A 104 30.52 25.43 8.03
C VAL A 104 30.97 24.07 8.59
N ASP A 105 31.94 24.06 9.51
CA ASP A 105 32.63 22.83 9.90
C ASP A 105 33.10 22.86 11.37
N ASN A 106 33.78 21.81 11.87
CA ASN A 106 34.32 21.75 13.23
C ASN A 106 33.32 22.08 14.37
N ASN A 107 32.07 21.66 14.23
CA ASN A 107 30.95 21.99 15.12
C ASN A 107 30.45 23.43 15.06
N ASP A 108 30.78 24.18 14.01
CA ASP A 108 30.30 25.54 13.80
C ASP A 108 28.79 25.56 13.53
N GLN A 109 28.17 26.67 13.94
CA GLN A 109 26.78 26.98 13.63
C GLN A 109 26.71 28.30 12.87
N GLN A 110 26.12 28.27 11.68
CA GLN A 110 25.97 29.42 10.81
C GLN A 110 24.50 29.70 10.55
N GLU A 111 24.12 30.97 10.58
CA GLU A 111 22.80 31.43 10.18
C GLU A 111 22.90 32.36 8.96
N ILE A 112 21.96 32.20 8.02
CA ILE A 112 21.78 33.06 6.85
C ILE A 112 20.37 33.66 6.94
N THR A 113 20.32 34.95 7.22
CA THR A 113 19.07 35.75 7.28
C THR A 113 19.02 36.83 6.21
N THR A 114 20.02 36.89 5.33
CA THR A 114 20.13 37.82 4.21
C THR A 114 20.62 37.09 2.97
N PRO A 115 20.36 37.60 1.75
CA PRO A 115 20.82 36.95 0.53
C PRO A 115 22.35 36.75 0.47
N VAL A 116 22.77 35.54 0.09
CA VAL A 116 24.15 35.09 -0.14
C VAL A 116 24.16 34.36 -1.49
N ASP A 117 24.94 34.88 -2.44
CA ASP A 117 25.15 34.24 -3.74
C ASP A 117 26.62 33.84 -3.88
N LEU A 118 26.86 32.55 -4.02
CA LEU A 118 28.21 31.98 -4.14
C LEU A 118 28.73 31.94 -5.58
N GLU A 119 27.95 32.46 -6.55
CA GLU A 119 28.29 32.50 -7.98
C GLU A 119 28.74 31.13 -8.52
N GLY A 120 28.03 30.06 -8.13
CA GLY A 120 28.34 28.67 -8.48
C GLY A 120 29.29 27.95 -7.51
N GLY A 121 29.65 28.58 -6.39
CA GLY A 121 30.49 28.00 -5.34
C GLY A 121 29.82 26.86 -4.57
N VAL A 122 30.61 26.15 -3.77
CA VAL A 122 30.18 24.97 -3.02
C VAL A 122 29.77 25.34 -1.60
N VAL A 123 28.63 24.82 -1.14
CA VAL A 123 28.23 24.83 0.28
C VAL A 123 28.69 23.53 0.91
N ASN A 124 29.57 23.61 1.90
CA ASN A 124 30.12 22.48 2.65
C ASN A 124 29.70 22.60 4.12
N VAL A 125 28.87 21.68 4.60
CA VAL A 125 28.40 21.64 6.00
C VAL A 125 28.79 20.32 6.63
N GLY A 126 29.62 20.36 7.68
CA GLY A 126 30.03 19.17 8.42
C GLY A 126 30.85 18.21 7.55
N VAL A 127 31.95 18.70 6.96
CA VAL A 127 32.71 17.92 5.97
C VAL A 127 34.00 17.33 6.49
N SER A 128 34.57 17.85 7.59
CA SER A 128 35.76 17.28 8.22
C SER A 128 35.43 16.06 9.10
N PRO A 129 36.37 15.10 9.25
CA PRO A 129 36.16 13.92 10.09
C PRO A 129 35.73 14.27 11.52
N GLY A 130 34.64 13.67 11.98
CA GLY A 130 34.09 13.88 13.34
C GLY A 130 33.45 15.26 13.60
N SER A 131 33.24 16.08 12.56
CA SER A 131 32.54 17.36 12.66
C SER A 131 31.04 17.18 12.95
N ASP A 132 30.41 18.15 13.61
CA ASP A 132 28.95 18.21 13.83
C ASP A 132 28.42 19.63 13.61
N ALA A 133 28.38 20.05 12.35
CA ALA A 133 28.17 21.44 11.96
C ALA A 133 26.75 21.70 11.43
N THR A 134 26.23 22.90 11.68
CA THR A 134 24.84 23.26 11.35
C THR A 134 24.75 24.57 10.58
N LEU A 135 23.97 24.57 9.50
CA LEU A 135 23.63 25.77 8.73
C LEU A 135 22.10 25.98 8.77
N THR A 136 21.66 27.15 9.22
CA THR A 136 20.25 27.54 9.20
C THR A 136 20.03 28.68 8.21
N ILE A 137 19.00 28.56 7.38
CA ILE A 137 18.54 29.58 6.44
C ILE A 137 17.09 29.92 6.80
N SER A 138 16.87 31.12 7.33
CA SER A 138 15.59 31.55 7.88
C SER A 138 15.32 33.03 7.58
N ASP A 139 14.16 33.53 8.00
CA ASP A 139 13.84 34.96 8.05
C ASP A 139 14.06 35.74 6.73
N GLY A 140 13.89 35.06 5.59
CA GLY A 140 14.08 35.64 4.25
C GLY A 140 15.54 35.62 3.76
N GLY A 141 16.42 34.88 4.43
CA GLY A 141 17.71 34.51 3.89
C GLY A 141 17.57 33.71 2.59
N GLU A 142 18.40 34.03 1.61
CA GLU A 142 18.45 33.35 0.31
C GLU A 142 19.87 32.86 0.10
N LEU A 143 20.07 31.57 -0.14
CA LEU A 143 21.38 31.00 -0.48
C LEU A 143 21.36 30.51 -1.93
N LYS A 144 22.33 30.95 -2.73
CA LYS A 144 22.57 30.41 -4.08
C LYS A 144 23.94 29.77 -4.15
N SER A 145 23.99 28.59 -4.73
CA SER A 145 25.22 27.78 -4.81
C SER A 145 25.25 26.95 -6.09
N GLY A 146 26.44 26.50 -6.49
CA GLY A 146 26.57 25.47 -7.52
C GLY A 146 26.20 24.09 -6.96
N VAL A 147 26.90 23.68 -5.90
CA VAL A 147 26.76 22.35 -5.28
C VAL A 147 26.63 22.48 -3.76
N GLY A 148 25.76 21.68 -3.16
CA GLY A 148 25.70 21.46 -1.71
C GLY A 148 26.27 20.11 -1.29
N VAL A 149 27.05 20.08 -0.23
CA VAL A 149 27.57 18.87 0.43
C VAL A 149 27.30 18.99 1.93
N VAL A 150 26.48 18.08 2.45
CA VAL A 150 26.02 18.07 3.84
C VAL A 150 26.38 16.73 4.46
N GLY A 151 27.37 16.72 5.34
CA GLY A 151 27.98 15.50 5.87
C GLY A 151 28.86 14.84 4.81
N PHE A 152 30.19 14.88 4.97
CA PHE A 152 31.14 14.28 4.00
C PHE A 152 32.04 13.21 4.61
N SER A 153 32.90 13.54 5.57
CA SER A 153 33.90 12.57 6.03
C SER A 153 33.33 11.53 7.00
N ASP A 154 34.14 10.50 7.31
CA ASP A 154 33.85 9.53 8.38
C ASP A 154 33.51 10.24 9.70
N ALA A 155 32.44 9.78 10.34
CA ALA A 155 31.82 10.36 11.55
C ALA A 155 31.42 11.84 11.45
N ALA A 156 31.50 12.47 10.26
CA ALA A 156 31.09 13.85 10.07
C ALA A 156 29.56 13.96 9.97
N LYS A 157 29.00 14.93 10.66
CA LYS A 157 27.59 15.27 10.70
C LYS A 157 27.40 16.69 10.18
N GLY A 158 26.64 16.80 9.09
CA GLY A 158 26.18 18.09 8.57
C GLY A 158 24.68 18.20 8.71
N THR A 159 24.20 19.33 9.20
CA THR A 159 22.76 19.62 9.24
C THR A 159 22.49 20.95 8.55
N VAL A 160 21.59 20.96 7.56
CA VAL A 160 21.05 22.18 6.95
C VAL A 160 19.57 22.28 7.28
N THR A 161 19.12 23.42 7.79
CA THR A 161 17.70 23.70 8.02
C THR A 161 17.30 24.95 7.24
N VAL A 162 16.32 24.80 6.35
CA VAL A 162 15.69 25.90 5.60
C VAL A 162 14.27 26.04 6.10
N SER A 163 13.92 27.22 6.64
CA SER A 163 12.62 27.41 7.30
C SER A 163 12.01 28.79 7.10
N GLY A 164 10.71 28.92 7.40
CA GLY A 164 9.98 30.17 7.28
C GLY A 164 9.97 30.67 5.84
N THR A 165 10.49 31.87 5.60
CA THR A 165 10.66 32.42 4.24
C THR A 165 12.07 32.21 3.66
N GLY A 166 12.91 31.39 4.30
CA GLY A 166 14.26 31.10 3.81
C GLY A 166 14.26 30.24 2.54
N SER A 167 15.28 30.41 1.70
CA SER A 167 15.47 29.64 0.47
C SER A 167 16.90 29.19 0.21
N TRP A 168 17.05 28.02 -0.41
CA TRP A 168 18.30 27.54 -0.97
C TRP A 168 18.12 27.06 -2.41
N ASP A 169 18.75 27.74 -3.35
CA ASP A 169 18.81 27.35 -4.75
C ASP A 169 20.20 26.81 -5.09
N ALA A 170 20.28 25.55 -5.52
CA ALA A 170 21.49 24.90 -5.99
C ALA A 170 21.41 24.66 -7.51
N ASP A 171 22.43 25.09 -8.25
CA ASP A 171 22.41 25.00 -9.71
C ASP A 171 22.64 23.57 -10.23
N ASP A 172 23.41 22.73 -9.52
CA ASP A 172 23.76 21.38 -9.96
C ASP A 172 23.21 20.29 -9.02
N ALA A 173 23.75 20.16 -7.80
CA ALA A 173 23.38 19.05 -6.93
C ALA A 173 23.41 19.43 -5.45
N ILE A 174 22.59 18.76 -4.65
CA ILE A 174 22.72 18.73 -3.20
C ILE A 174 22.97 17.29 -2.79
N ARG A 175 24.05 17.05 -2.07
CA ARG A 175 24.48 15.72 -1.62
C ARG A 175 24.45 15.67 -0.10
N VAL A 176 23.71 14.71 0.44
CA VAL A 176 23.43 14.59 1.87
C VAL A 176 23.87 13.21 2.34
N GLY A 177 24.85 13.16 3.26
CA GLY A 177 25.51 11.94 3.67
C GLY A 177 26.40 11.40 2.55
N PHE A 178 27.52 12.09 2.29
CA PHE A 178 28.41 11.82 1.17
C PHE A 178 29.73 11.17 1.61
N ASN A 179 29.83 9.83 1.55
CA ASN A 179 30.90 8.90 1.97
C ASN A 179 30.56 8.06 3.22
N VAL A 180 31.24 6.91 3.29
CA VAL A 180 31.10 5.92 4.37
C VAL A 180 31.32 6.57 5.74
N GLY A 181 30.37 6.34 6.65
CA GLY A 181 30.43 6.82 8.04
C GLY A 181 29.94 8.26 8.25
N SER A 182 29.58 8.98 7.19
CA SER A 182 29.02 10.33 7.29
C SER A 182 27.51 10.32 7.53
N THR A 183 27.00 11.38 8.17
CA THR A 183 25.57 11.64 8.33
C THR A 183 25.26 13.04 7.82
N GLY A 184 24.32 13.15 6.88
CA GLY A 184 23.80 14.42 6.40
C GLY A 184 22.31 14.55 6.71
N VAL A 185 21.88 15.75 7.09
CA VAL A 185 20.48 16.07 7.32
C VAL A 185 20.13 17.36 6.59
N LEU A 186 19.07 17.31 5.77
CA LEU A 186 18.45 18.46 5.14
C LEU A 186 17.01 18.58 5.62
N ASN A 187 16.71 19.65 6.36
CA ASN A 187 15.37 19.96 6.83
C ASN A 187 14.80 21.14 6.03
N VAL A 188 13.62 20.96 5.45
CA VAL A 188 12.82 21.99 4.77
C VAL A 188 11.51 22.11 5.54
N LEU A 189 11.44 23.10 6.42
CA LEU A 189 10.43 23.17 7.46
C LEU A 189 9.60 24.45 7.36
N ASP A 190 8.35 24.40 7.80
CA ASP A 190 7.51 25.57 8.09
C ASP A 190 7.55 26.70 7.04
N GLY A 191 7.46 26.35 5.75
CA GLY A 191 7.43 27.31 4.63
C GLY A 191 8.74 27.42 3.83
N GLY A 192 9.83 26.83 4.32
CA GLY A 192 11.14 26.88 3.69
C GLY A 192 11.15 26.30 2.27
N ARG A 193 12.08 26.78 1.43
CA ARG A 193 12.17 26.38 0.01
C ARG A 193 13.56 25.92 -0.37
N VAL A 194 13.64 24.75 -1.00
CA VAL A 194 14.88 24.25 -1.60
C VAL A 194 14.62 23.87 -3.04
N THR A 195 15.47 24.37 -3.95
CA THR A 195 15.41 24.07 -5.38
C THR A 195 16.77 23.57 -5.87
N VAL A 196 16.80 22.43 -6.56
CA VAL A 196 17.97 21.96 -7.31
C VAL A 196 17.66 22.09 -8.80
N VAL A 197 18.19 23.14 -9.42
CA VAL A 197 17.75 23.62 -10.74
C VAL A 197 18.22 22.71 -11.88
N GLY A 198 19.49 22.27 -11.85
CA GLY A 198 20.13 21.57 -12.96
C GLY A 198 20.38 20.08 -12.75
N GLY A 199 20.20 19.55 -11.54
CA GLY A 199 20.54 18.15 -11.26
C GLY A 199 19.83 17.55 -10.06
N SER A 200 20.58 16.83 -9.22
CA SER A 200 20.01 15.81 -8.33
C SER A 200 20.10 16.22 -6.87
N LEU A 201 19.04 15.91 -6.11
CA LEU A 201 19.17 15.70 -4.67
C LEU A 201 19.60 14.23 -4.46
N GLU A 202 20.74 14.04 -3.81
CA GLU A 202 21.35 12.73 -3.56
C GLU A 202 21.40 12.48 -2.05
N LEU A 203 20.71 11.44 -1.58
CA LEU A 203 20.67 11.03 -0.18
C LEU A 203 21.37 9.68 -0.01
N GLY A 204 22.35 9.59 0.89
CA GLY A 204 23.06 8.35 1.17
C GLY A 204 23.99 7.94 0.03
N SER A 205 24.92 8.83 -0.33
CA SER A 205 25.87 8.65 -1.43
C SER A 205 27.24 8.25 -0.87
N ALA A 206 27.54 6.97 -0.74
CA ALA A 206 28.90 6.53 -0.42
C ALA A 206 29.79 6.66 -1.67
N GLY A 207 30.98 7.29 -1.54
CA GLY A 207 31.86 7.54 -2.68
C GLY A 207 32.23 6.29 -3.50
N ALA A 208 32.47 6.51 -4.80
CA ALA A 208 32.55 5.55 -5.91
C ALA A 208 33.59 4.38 -5.84
N ASN A 209 34.13 4.04 -4.68
CA ASN A 209 35.17 3.00 -4.52
C ASN A 209 34.61 1.63 -4.08
N GLY A 210 33.33 1.33 -4.36
CA GLY A 210 32.76 -0.01 -4.11
C GLY A 210 32.71 -0.43 -2.65
N SER A 211 32.82 0.52 -1.71
CA SER A 211 32.58 0.26 -0.28
C SER A 211 31.12 0.57 0.02
N PHE A 212 30.31 -0.48 0.13
CA PHE A 212 28.96 -0.42 0.69
C PHE A 212 29.08 -0.12 2.19
N GLY A 213 28.41 0.93 2.69
CA GLY A 213 28.38 1.20 4.13
C GLY A 213 28.02 2.62 4.56
N ALA A 214 27.31 2.69 5.69
CA ALA A 214 27.04 3.77 6.68
C ALA A 214 26.87 5.25 6.28
N ALA A 215 27.03 5.64 5.01
CA ALA A 215 26.65 6.97 4.57
C ALA A 215 25.13 7.11 4.73
N SER A 216 24.69 8.00 5.62
CA SER A 216 23.28 8.21 5.92
C SER A 216 22.87 9.62 5.51
N GLY A 217 21.94 9.72 4.57
CA GLY A 217 21.40 10.98 4.11
C GLY A 217 19.91 11.07 4.41
N THR A 218 19.49 12.11 5.14
CA THR A 218 18.08 12.35 5.45
C THR A 218 17.62 13.68 4.86
N ALA A 219 16.46 13.68 4.20
CA ALA A 219 15.75 14.89 3.82
C ALA A 219 14.33 14.89 4.41
N THR A 220 13.96 15.94 5.12
CA THR A 220 12.61 16.12 5.67
C THR A 220 11.98 17.36 5.06
N VAL A 221 10.78 17.21 4.51
CA VAL A 221 9.95 18.31 4.00
C VAL A 221 8.66 18.31 4.81
N SER A 222 8.56 19.19 5.80
CA SER A 222 7.42 19.21 6.71
C SER A 222 6.86 20.61 6.93
N GLY A 223 5.56 20.68 7.21
CA GLY A 223 4.85 21.93 7.46
C GLY A 223 4.32 22.58 6.19
N ALA A 224 3.19 23.28 6.35
CA ALA A 224 2.49 23.93 5.26
C ALA A 224 3.38 24.94 4.53
N GLY A 225 3.45 24.82 3.20
CA GLY A 225 4.21 25.72 2.33
C GLY A 225 5.67 25.33 2.13
N SER A 226 6.19 24.37 2.91
CA SER A 226 7.53 23.81 2.71
C SER A 226 7.64 23.14 1.35
N LYS A 227 8.70 23.45 0.60
CA LYS A 227 8.84 23.03 -0.78
C LYS A 227 10.23 22.54 -1.10
N LEU A 228 10.33 21.34 -1.64
CA LEU A 228 11.57 20.77 -2.16
C LEU A 228 11.38 20.37 -3.63
N GLU A 229 12.17 20.96 -4.52
CA GLU A 229 12.15 20.63 -5.95
C GLU A 229 13.54 20.27 -6.46
N ALA A 230 13.64 19.25 -7.32
CA ALA A 230 14.88 18.91 -8.02
C ALA A 230 14.59 18.38 -9.42
N VAL A 231 15.63 18.23 -10.26
CA VAL A 231 15.50 17.49 -11.51
C VAL A 231 15.36 16.00 -11.23
N ASN A 232 16.17 15.47 -10.30
CA ASN A 232 16.11 14.08 -9.87
C ASN A 232 16.13 13.98 -8.35
N PHE A 233 15.39 13.00 -7.82
CA PHE A 233 15.56 12.53 -6.46
C PHE A 233 16.22 11.15 -6.49
N LYS A 234 17.38 11.03 -5.83
CA LYS A 234 18.15 9.79 -5.71
C LYS A 234 18.32 9.45 -4.25
N VAL A 235 17.64 8.39 -3.80
CA VAL A 235 17.49 8.06 -2.38
C VAL A 235 18.10 6.68 -2.12
N GLY A 236 19.18 6.63 -1.34
CA GLY A 236 19.91 5.40 -1.06
C GLY A 236 20.74 4.97 -2.27
N ILE A 237 21.77 5.76 -2.61
CA ILE A 237 22.60 5.48 -3.79
C ILE A 237 23.55 4.32 -3.50
N TYR A 238 24.48 4.50 -2.58
CA TYR A 238 25.43 3.46 -2.12
C TYR A 238 25.37 3.22 -0.60
N GLY A 239 24.56 4.02 0.11
CA GLY A 239 24.30 3.92 1.54
C GLY A 239 22.81 3.99 1.85
N GLU A 240 22.47 4.57 3.00
CA GLU A 240 21.08 4.75 3.44
C GLU A 240 20.59 6.15 3.08
N GLY A 241 19.50 6.23 2.32
CA GLY A 241 18.81 7.47 2.03
C GLY A 241 17.39 7.44 2.57
N VAL A 242 16.98 8.48 3.28
CA VAL A 242 15.62 8.63 3.80
C VAL A 242 15.06 9.98 3.39
N MET A 243 13.89 9.99 2.79
CA MET A 243 13.13 11.20 2.48
C MET A 243 11.74 11.12 3.09
N SER A 244 11.34 12.15 3.83
CA SER A 244 9.99 12.27 4.39
C SER A 244 9.31 13.55 3.90
N VAL A 245 8.06 13.43 3.48
CA VAL A 245 7.17 14.54 3.12
C VAL A 245 5.93 14.45 3.99
N SER A 246 5.78 15.38 4.93
CA SER A 246 4.77 15.30 5.99
C SER A 246 4.11 16.65 6.30
N ASP A 247 3.04 16.64 7.09
CA ASP A 247 2.37 17.82 7.64
C ASP A 247 2.09 18.94 6.61
N GLY A 248 1.66 18.57 5.39
CA GLY A 248 1.37 19.53 4.31
C GLY A 248 2.58 19.98 3.48
N GLY A 249 3.71 19.28 3.60
CA GLY A 249 4.90 19.49 2.80
C GLY A 249 4.72 19.10 1.32
N TYR A 250 5.52 19.73 0.45
CA TYR A 250 5.48 19.50 -0.99
C TYR A 250 6.86 19.13 -1.55
N ALA A 251 6.94 17.97 -2.21
CA ALA A 251 8.13 17.55 -2.96
C ALA A 251 7.84 17.34 -4.43
N LYS A 252 8.77 17.72 -5.31
CA LYS A 252 8.64 17.51 -6.75
C LYS A 252 9.96 17.18 -7.42
N THR A 253 9.95 16.12 -8.22
CA THR A 253 10.99 15.85 -9.22
C THR A 253 10.45 16.14 -10.61
N THR A 254 11.26 16.78 -11.47
CA THR A 254 10.87 17.08 -12.86
C THR A 254 11.25 15.96 -13.82
N GLN A 255 12.15 15.03 -13.43
CA GLN A 255 12.64 13.97 -14.30
C GLN A 255 12.50 12.56 -13.68
N LEU A 256 13.34 12.20 -12.70
CA LEU A 256 13.37 10.84 -12.14
C LEU A 256 13.24 10.81 -10.62
N LEU A 257 12.69 9.70 -10.13
CA LEU A 257 12.82 9.23 -8.75
C LEU A 257 13.49 7.86 -8.79
N GLU A 258 14.62 7.71 -8.10
CA GLU A 258 15.34 6.44 -7.95
C GLU A 258 15.54 6.14 -6.46
N ILE A 259 15.11 4.97 -6.01
CA ILE A 259 15.18 4.54 -4.61
C ILE A 259 15.89 3.19 -4.51
N GLY A 260 16.94 3.09 -3.69
CA GLY A 260 17.73 1.86 -3.55
C GLY A 260 18.49 1.52 -4.83
N ILE A 261 19.49 2.34 -5.17
CA ILE A 261 20.06 2.37 -6.52
C ILE A 261 21.12 1.29 -6.76
N GLN A 262 21.98 1.01 -5.79
CA GLN A 262 23.14 0.11 -5.96
C GLN A 262 23.02 -1.10 -5.04
N PRO A 263 23.75 -2.20 -5.33
CA PRO A 263 23.76 -3.37 -4.46
C PRO A 263 24.03 -3.01 -3.00
N GLY A 264 23.23 -3.53 -2.07
CA GLY A 264 23.37 -3.28 -0.64
C GLY A 264 23.02 -1.87 -0.15
N SER A 265 22.56 -0.96 -1.02
CA SER A 265 22.02 0.34 -0.60
C SER A 265 20.56 0.23 -0.18
N THR A 266 20.11 1.14 0.68
CA THR A 266 18.72 1.21 1.17
C THR A 266 18.17 2.61 0.96
N GLY A 267 17.08 2.73 0.22
CA GLY A 267 16.36 3.97 0.03
C GLY A 267 14.96 3.88 0.61
N THR A 268 14.49 4.93 1.28
CA THR A 268 13.11 5.02 1.74
C THR A 268 12.56 6.41 1.49
N VAL A 269 11.40 6.48 0.84
CA VAL A 269 10.63 7.72 0.64
C VAL A 269 9.26 7.53 1.27
N THR A 270 8.85 8.44 2.14
CA THR A 270 7.53 8.42 2.77
C THR A 270 6.81 9.73 2.53
N VAL A 271 5.58 9.65 2.02
CA VAL A 271 4.65 10.77 1.87
C VAL A 271 3.48 10.49 2.81
N SER A 272 3.39 11.23 3.91
CA SER A 272 2.41 10.95 4.95
C SER A 272 1.68 12.18 5.44
N GLY A 273 0.47 11.97 5.96
CA GLY A 273 -0.34 13.03 6.52
C GLY A 273 -1.13 13.81 5.47
N LYS A 274 -2.23 14.39 5.94
CA LYS A 274 -3.15 15.18 5.14
C LYS A 274 -2.44 16.32 4.41
N ASP A 275 -2.80 16.50 3.13
CA ASP A 275 -2.32 17.56 2.23
C ASP A 275 -0.81 17.48 1.86
N SER A 276 -0.06 16.51 2.40
CA SER A 276 1.30 16.21 1.98
C SER A 276 1.32 15.64 0.57
N LYS A 277 2.23 16.15 -0.26
CA LYS A 277 2.19 15.89 -1.70
C LYS A 277 3.57 15.64 -2.31
N MET A 278 3.68 14.57 -3.08
CA MET A 278 4.81 14.31 -3.95
C MET A 278 4.40 14.23 -5.41
N ILE A 279 5.14 14.91 -6.28
CA ILE A 279 4.91 14.93 -7.73
C ILE A 279 6.15 14.42 -8.47
N ILE A 280 5.96 13.43 -9.34
CA ILE A 280 6.96 12.92 -10.26
C ILE A 280 6.52 13.30 -11.67
N GLN A 281 7.05 14.41 -12.19
CA GLN A 281 6.58 14.99 -13.46
C GLN A 281 7.21 14.34 -14.70
N GLY A 282 8.39 13.74 -14.54
CA GLY A 282 9.18 13.19 -15.64
C GLY A 282 8.89 11.74 -15.94
N THR A 283 9.91 11.03 -16.45
CA THR A 283 9.75 9.79 -17.23
C THR A 283 9.33 8.57 -16.44
N THR A 284 9.88 8.29 -15.25
CA THR A 284 9.60 7.04 -14.51
C THR A 284 10.09 7.14 -13.06
N ALA A 285 9.43 6.41 -12.14
CA ALA A 285 9.95 6.14 -10.80
C ALA A 285 10.47 4.70 -10.71
N PHE A 286 11.64 4.51 -10.10
CA PHE A 286 12.26 3.19 -9.91
C PHE A 286 12.50 2.91 -8.43
N LEU A 287 11.98 1.78 -7.96
CA LEU A 287 12.06 1.33 -6.58
C LEU A 287 12.82 0.01 -6.52
N GLY A 288 13.91 -0.03 -5.76
CA GLY A 288 14.79 -1.19 -5.73
C GLY A 288 15.41 -1.41 -7.10
N VAL A 289 16.32 -0.50 -7.50
CA VAL A 289 17.02 -0.60 -8.80
C VAL A 289 17.91 -1.83 -8.77
N ALA A 290 19.04 -1.77 -8.05
CA ALA A 290 19.86 -2.93 -7.69
C ALA A 290 20.02 -3.07 -6.16
N GLY A 291 19.46 -2.13 -5.38
CA GLY A 291 19.41 -2.16 -3.93
C GLY A 291 17.99 -2.40 -3.40
N SER A 292 17.76 -2.07 -2.13
CA SER A 292 16.43 -2.10 -1.53
C SER A 292 15.79 -0.72 -1.54
N GLY A 293 14.61 -0.59 -2.15
CA GLY A 293 13.90 0.68 -2.26
C GLY A 293 12.46 0.60 -1.80
N ALA A 294 12.10 1.46 -0.83
CA ALA A 294 10.74 1.56 -0.30
C ALA A 294 10.11 2.93 -0.61
N LEU A 295 8.87 2.92 -1.10
CA LEU A 295 8.03 4.10 -1.27
C LEU A 295 6.72 3.91 -0.51
N ASN A 296 6.42 4.81 0.42
CA ASN A 296 5.26 4.73 1.27
C ASN A 296 4.37 5.96 1.08
N VAL A 297 3.08 5.74 0.83
CA VAL A 297 2.04 6.77 0.78
C VAL A 297 1.04 6.46 1.89
N LEU A 298 1.12 7.23 2.97
CA LEU A 298 0.50 6.87 4.26
C LEU A 298 -0.44 7.98 4.77
N ASP A 299 -1.41 7.62 5.60
CA ASP A 299 -2.18 8.55 6.45
C ASP A 299 -2.71 9.82 5.74
N GLY A 300 -3.27 9.68 4.52
CA GLY A 300 -3.81 10.80 3.74
C GLY A 300 -2.82 11.49 2.82
N GLY A 301 -1.60 10.94 2.66
CA GLY A 301 -0.60 11.41 1.73
C GLY A 301 -1.01 11.22 0.26
N TYR A 302 -0.52 12.09 -0.62
CA TYR A 302 -0.81 12.04 -2.04
C TYR A 302 0.47 11.96 -2.89
N LEU A 303 0.58 10.92 -3.70
CA LEU A 303 1.64 10.79 -4.71
C LEU A 303 1.04 10.76 -6.11
N TYR A 304 1.58 11.58 -7.00
CA TYR A 304 1.26 11.53 -8.42
C TYR A 304 2.52 11.34 -9.24
N SER A 305 2.51 10.31 -10.09
CA SER A 305 3.50 10.09 -11.14
C SER A 305 2.85 10.30 -12.50
N ARG A 306 3.52 11.04 -13.38
CA ARG A 306 3.04 11.25 -14.75
C ARG A 306 3.08 9.98 -15.58
N ASN A 307 4.06 9.13 -15.30
CA ASN A 307 4.36 7.90 -16.04
C ASN A 307 4.49 6.74 -15.04
N GLU A 308 4.91 5.58 -15.52
CA GLU A 308 5.00 4.35 -14.75
C GLU A 308 5.84 4.44 -13.47
N VAL A 309 5.44 3.63 -12.49
CA VAL A 309 6.21 3.30 -11.28
C VAL A 309 6.65 1.85 -11.39
N ASN A 310 7.96 1.62 -11.40
CA ASN A 310 8.57 0.30 -11.57
C ASN A 310 9.19 -0.17 -10.25
N ILE A 311 8.82 -1.38 -9.81
CA ILE A 311 9.17 -1.94 -8.50
C ILE A 311 9.96 -3.23 -8.70
N GLY A 312 11.18 -3.30 -8.18
CA GLY A 312 12.08 -4.44 -8.39
C GLY A 312 12.64 -4.45 -9.81
N LYS A 313 13.56 -3.53 -10.13
CA LYS A 313 13.97 -3.24 -11.52
C LYS A 313 15.05 -4.15 -12.07
N GLU A 314 16.22 -4.19 -11.44
CA GLU A 314 17.39 -4.96 -11.90
C GLU A 314 17.61 -6.19 -11.01
N LEU A 315 18.33 -7.18 -11.53
CA LEU A 315 18.66 -8.41 -10.80
C LEU A 315 19.16 -8.11 -9.38
N ASP A 316 18.66 -8.86 -8.40
CA ASP A 316 18.92 -8.69 -6.95
C ASP A 316 18.35 -7.39 -6.32
N GLY A 317 17.69 -6.53 -7.10
CA GLY A 317 16.93 -5.39 -6.60
C GLY A 317 15.66 -5.82 -5.88
N TYR A 318 15.31 -5.12 -4.79
CA TYR A 318 14.08 -5.37 -4.03
C TYR A 318 13.30 -4.08 -3.85
N GLY A 319 12.14 -4.00 -4.50
CA GLY A 319 11.27 -2.82 -4.44
C GLY A 319 10.00 -3.08 -3.62
N THR A 320 9.60 -2.10 -2.81
CA THR A 320 8.29 -2.12 -2.12
C THR A 320 7.56 -0.80 -2.28
N LEU A 321 6.29 -0.86 -2.61
CA LEU A 321 5.38 0.27 -2.64
C LEU A 321 4.20 0.00 -1.71
N THR A 322 3.97 0.89 -0.74
CA THR A 322 2.84 0.78 0.19
C THR A 322 1.93 1.99 0.05
N VAL A 323 0.63 1.74 -0.12
CA VAL A 323 -0.41 2.78 -0.07
C VAL A 323 -1.39 2.39 1.04
N SER A 324 -1.29 3.04 2.20
CA SER A 324 -2.04 2.64 3.38
C SER A 324 -2.66 3.82 4.12
N GLY A 325 -3.81 3.57 4.73
CA GLY A 325 -4.52 4.57 5.53
C GLY A 325 -5.56 5.34 4.72
N LYS A 326 -6.57 5.81 5.44
CA LYS A 326 -7.70 6.53 4.86
C LYS A 326 -7.23 7.73 4.04
N ASP A 327 -7.79 7.87 2.86
CA ASP A 327 -7.55 8.96 1.90
C ASP A 327 -6.11 9.03 1.34
N SER A 328 -5.23 8.07 1.67
CA SER A 328 -3.93 7.90 1.02
C SER A 328 -4.13 7.51 -0.43
N ARG A 329 -3.49 8.23 -1.35
CA ARG A 329 -3.71 8.02 -2.79
C ARG A 329 -2.42 8.09 -3.60
N LEU A 330 -2.22 7.05 -4.38
CA LEU A 330 -1.25 7.00 -5.47
C LEU A 330 -2.00 7.11 -6.81
N VAL A 331 -1.53 7.99 -7.70
CA VAL A 331 -2.02 8.08 -9.08
C VAL A 331 -0.83 8.05 -10.03
N THR A 332 -0.86 7.15 -11.01
CA THR A 332 0.21 6.95 -11.98
C THR A 332 -0.34 6.52 -13.34
N ALA A 333 0.45 6.64 -14.41
CA ALA A 333 0.05 6.09 -15.71
C ALA A 333 0.03 4.55 -15.68
N GLY A 334 1.03 3.92 -15.07
CA GLY A 334 1.09 2.47 -14.92
C GLY A 334 1.87 2.07 -13.68
N ILE A 335 1.75 0.81 -13.28
CA ILE A 335 2.56 0.22 -12.20
C ILE A 335 3.09 -1.12 -12.69
N VAL A 336 4.40 -1.31 -12.56
CA VAL A 336 5.05 -2.61 -12.79
C VAL A 336 5.55 -3.14 -11.46
N VAL A 337 5.03 -4.28 -11.03
CA VAL A 337 5.38 -4.95 -9.79
C VAL A 337 6.23 -6.18 -10.11
N GLY A 338 7.52 -6.11 -9.82
CA GLY A 338 8.50 -7.11 -10.25
C GLY A 338 8.86 -6.96 -11.73
N ASP A 339 9.52 -5.86 -12.09
CA ASP A 339 10.00 -5.60 -13.46
C ASP A 339 11.06 -6.65 -13.84
N GLY A 340 12.27 -6.57 -13.27
CA GLY A 340 13.37 -7.51 -13.53
C GLY A 340 13.86 -8.26 -12.30
N ALA A 341 13.29 -7.98 -11.12
CA ALA A 341 13.59 -8.66 -9.85
C ALA A 341 12.34 -8.64 -8.93
N ASP A 342 12.54 -8.76 -7.62
CA ASP A 342 11.44 -8.90 -6.68
C ASP A 342 10.79 -7.53 -6.38
N GLY A 343 9.47 -7.46 -6.59
CA GLY A 343 8.67 -6.28 -6.32
C GLY A 343 7.40 -6.60 -5.56
N ALA A 344 7.04 -5.73 -4.61
CA ALA A 344 5.77 -5.83 -3.88
C ALA A 344 5.01 -4.50 -3.87
N LEU A 345 3.71 -4.55 -4.19
CA LEU A 345 2.75 -3.47 -3.98
C LEU A 345 1.81 -3.91 -2.87
N THR A 346 1.65 -3.11 -1.82
CA THR A 346 0.67 -3.34 -0.76
C THR A 346 -0.32 -2.18 -0.69
N VAL A 347 -1.61 -2.49 -0.75
CA VAL A 347 -2.69 -1.50 -0.61
C VAL A 347 -3.61 -1.94 0.53
N SER A 348 -3.72 -1.11 1.57
CA SER A 348 -4.38 -1.50 2.82
C SER A 348 -5.02 -0.32 3.55
N ASN A 349 -5.80 -0.62 4.60
CA ASN A 349 -6.42 0.35 5.50
C ASN A 349 -7.15 1.49 4.76
N GLY A 350 -7.86 1.18 3.67
CA GLY A 350 -8.59 2.15 2.85
C GLY A 350 -7.72 3.02 1.91
N GLY A 351 -6.45 2.70 1.73
CA GLY A 351 -5.58 3.32 0.73
C GLY A 351 -6.03 2.99 -0.71
N ALA A 352 -5.69 3.86 -1.66
CA ALA A 352 -6.06 3.70 -3.07
C ALA A 352 -4.86 3.87 -4.01
N ALA A 353 -4.59 2.84 -4.82
CA ALA A 353 -3.63 2.91 -5.92
C ALA A 353 -4.36 2.95 -7.27
N GLU A 354 -4.06 3.97 -8.07
CA GLU A 354 -4.67 4.20 -9.38
C GLU A 354 -3.60 4.15 -10.48
N ALA A 355 -3.76 3.21 -11.41
CA ALA A 355 -2.97 3.12 -12.63
C ALA A 355 -3.85 3.46 -13.83
N GLY A 356 -3.46 4.45 -14.62
CA GLY A 356 -4.24 4.91 -15.76
C GLY A 356 -4.38 3.86 -16.88
N ASP A 357 -3.32 3.07 -17.08
CA ASP A 357 -3.19 2.07 -18.13
C ASP A 357 -3.32 0.65 -17.54
N THR A 358 -2.29 0.14 -16.85
CA THR A 358 -2.25 -1.26 -16.38
C THR A 358 -1.37 -1.42 -15.14
N PHE A 359 -1.72 -2.41 -14.31
CA PHE A 359 -0.86 -3.01 -13.30
C PHE A 359 -0.22 -4.27 -13.91
N VAL A 360 1.06 -4.21 -14.24
CA VAL A 360 1.82 -5.38 -14.73
C VAL A 360 2.45 -6.08 -13.54
N VAL A 361 2.30 -7.40 -13.45
CA VAL A 361 2.82 -8.21 -12.34
C VAL A 361 3.80 -9.25 -12.87
N ALA A 362 5.03 -9.24 -12.36
CA ALA A 362 6.15 -10.08 -12.76
C ALA A 362 6.42 -10.01 -14.28
N GLU A 363 6.85 -8.83 -14.75
CA GLU A 363 6.96 -8.53 -16.19
C GLU A 363 7.93 -9.49 -16.91
N ASN A 364 9.15 -9.64 -16.38
CA ASN A 364 10.21 -10.41 -17.03
C ASN A 364 10.38 -11.82 -16.43
N ALA A 365 10.83 -12.77 -17.25
CA ALA A 365 11.12 -14.12 -16.79
C ALA A 365 12.16 -14.13 -15.66
N GLY A 366 11.83 -14.76 -14.53
CA GLY A 366 12.69 -14.83 -13.34
C GLY A 366 12.52 -13.66 -12.36
N SER A 367 11.62 -12.70 -12.62
CA SER A 367 11.18 -11.73 -11.62
C SER A 367 10.01 -12.26 -10.79
N THR A 368 9.84 -11.73 -9.57
CA THR A 368 8.69 -12.02 -8.71
C THR A 368 7.90 -10.74 -8.48
N GLY A 369 6.60 -10.77 -8.72
CA GLY A 369 5.71 -9.62 -8.50
C GLY A 369 4.57 -9.98 -7.57
N VAL A 370 4.38 -9.23 -6.49
CA VAL A 370 3.27 -9.48 -5.54
C VAL A 370 2.42 -8.23 -5.32
N ILE A 371 1.13 -8.33 -5.60
CA ILE A 371 0.14 -7.33 -5.18
C ILE A 371 -0.59 -7.87 -3.94
N ASN A 372 -0.47 -7.17 -2.81
CA ASN A 372 -1.17 -7.46 -1.57
C ASN A 372 -2.36 -6.50 -1.40
N ILE A 373 -3.54 -7.06 -1.18
CA ILE A 373 -4.72 -6.34 -0.70
C ILE A 373 -4.91 -6.69 0.77
N GLY A 374 -4.71 -5.69 1.63
CA GLY A 374 -4.57 -5.91 3.07
C GLY A 374 -3.11 -6.10 3.47
N ALA A 375 -2.80 -7.20 4.15
CA ALA A 375 -1.46 -7.52 4.65
C ALA A 375 -0.65 -8.38 3.67
N ALA A 376 0.66 -8.51 3.89
CA ALA A 376 1.49 -9.46 3.15
C ALA A 376 1.23 -10.91 3.61
N SER A 377 1.74 -11.89 2.86
CA SER A 377 1.52 -13.31 3.14
C SER A 377 2.06 -13.72 4.51
N GLY A 378 1.23 -14.43 5.28
CA GLY A 378 1.57 -14.89 6.64
C GLY A 378 1.61 -13.80 7.71
N GLU A 379 1.36 -12.54 7.36
CA GLU A 379 1.16 -11.46 8.33
C GLU A 379 -0.28 -11.42 8.83
N LYS A 380 -0.53 -10.70 9.93
CA LYS A 380 -1.89 -10.48 10.43
C LYS A 380 -2.66 -9.63 9.42
N ALA A 381 -3.84 -10.12 9.00
CA ALA A 381 -4.76 -9.41 8.12
C ALA A 381 -4.98 -7.94 8.54
N LEU A 382 -5.04 -7.06 7.54
CA LEU A 382 -5.35 -5.63 7.67
C LEU A 382 -6.62 -5.30 6.88
N ALA A 383 -7.26 -4.16 7.16
CA ALA A 383 -8.37 -3.70 6.32
C ALA A 383 -7.91 -3.55 4.86
N ALA A 384 -8.81 -3.81 3.91
CA ALA A 384 -8.44 -3.85 2.50
C ALA A 384 -8.11 -2.45 1.96
N GLY A 385 -7.31 -2.43 0.89
CA GLY A 385 -7.11 -1.28 0.03
C GLY A 385 -7.96 -1.37 -1.24
N SER A 386 -7.78 -0.42 -2.16
CA SER A 386 -8.41 -0.48 -3.48
C SER A 386 -7.43 -0.23 -4.62
N LEU A 387 -7.57 -1.00 -5.70
CA LEU A 387 -6.93 -0.76 -6.99
C LEU A 387 -7.96 -0.14 -7.94
N LYS A 388 -7.53 0.83 -8.75
CA LYS A 388 -8.40 1.52 -9.70
C LYS A 388 -7.69 1.76 -11.04
N GLY A 389 -8.47 1.73 -12.11
CA GLY A 389 -8.10 2.29 -13.40
C GLY A 389 -8.26 3.82 -13.43
N ALA A 390 -7.89 4.43 -14.56
CA ALA A 390 -8.12 5.86 -14.79
C ALA A 390 -9.56 6.28 -14.49
N ASP A 391 -9.72 7.44 -13.86
CA ASP A 391 -11.03 8.08 -13.63
C ASP A 391 -12.03 7.20 -12.86
N GLY A 392 -11.54 6.23 -12.09
CA GLY A 392 -12.36 5.32 -11.28
C GLY A 392 -12.92 4.12 -12.03
N ALA A 393 -12.39 3.81 -13.23
CA ALA A 393 -12.66 2.55 -13.90
C ALA A 393 -12.12 1.34 -13.11
N ALA A 394 -12.54 0.14 -13.50
CA ALA A 394 -11.95 -1.11 -13.01
C ALA A 394 -10.44 -1.12 -13.27
N ALA A 395 -9.67 -1.70 -12.35
CA ALA A 395 -8.23 -1.87 -12.54
C ALA A 395 -7.96 -2.93 -13.61
N THR A 396 -7.02 -2.69 -14.51
CA THR A 396 -6.51 -3.72 -15.44
C THR A 396 -5.23 -4.30 -14.89
N ILE A 397 -5.18 -5.62 -14.70
CA ILE A 397 -4.02 -6.35 -14.19
C ILE A 397 -3.58 -7.39 -15.22
N GLU A 398 -2.29 -7.36 -15.57
CA GLU A 398 -1.68 -8.28 -16.54
C GLU A 398 -0.49 -8.99 -15.90
N PHE A 399 -0.54 -10.33 -15.87
CA PHE A 399 0.60 -11.15 -15.47
C PHE A 399 1.59 -11.28 -16.63
N GLY A 400 2.85 -10.98 -16.37
CA GLY A 400 3.95 -11.07 -17.32
C GLY A 400 4.55 -12.47 -17.42
N ALA A 401 5.85 -12.54 -17.76
CA ALA A 401 6.57 -13.80 -17.96
C ALA A 401 7.22 -14.37 -16.69
N GLY A 402 7.21 -13.62 -15.58
CA GLY A 402 7.75 -14.02 -14.28
C GLY A 402 6.71 -14.67 -13.36
N ASP A 403 7.06 -14.79 -12.08
CA ASP A 403 6.21 -15.39 -11.05
C ASP A 403 5.38 -14.29 -10.37
N GLY A 404 4.16 -14.08 -10.88
CA GLY A 404 3.25 -13.05 -10.38
C GLY A 404 2.22 -13.59 -9.40
N THR A 405 1.89 -12.82 -8.36
CA THR A 405 0.85 -13.15 -7.37
C THR A 405 -0.04 -11.95 -7.06
N ILE A 406 -1.35 -12.18 -7.02
CA ILE A 406 -2.31 -11.30 -6.32
C ILE A 406 -2.70 -12.02 -5.02
N LEU A 407 -2.52 -11.35 -3.88
CA LEU A 407 -2.79 -11.88 -2.56
C LEU A 407 -3.87 -11.05 -1.85
N PHE A 408 -4.88 -11.73 -1.35
CA PHE A 408 -5.84 -11.21 -0.39
C PHE A 408 -5.53 -11.74 1.01
N ASN A 409 -5.20 -10.82 1.92
CA ASN A 409 -5.05 -11.09 3.34
C ASN A 409 -5.66 -9.92 4.10
N HIS A 410 -6.99 -9.88 4.13
CA HIS A 410 -7.72 -8.73 4.64
C HIS A 410 -8.79 -9.07 5.68
N THR A 411 -9.34 -8.05 6.34
CA THR A 411 -10.35 -8.20 7.39
C THR A 411 -11.77 -7.91 6.94
N GLU A 412 -11.98 -7.55 5.68
CA GLU A 412 -13.32 -7.29 5.15
C GLU A 412 -14.16 -8.58 5.06
N GLU A 413 -15.45 -8.45 5.31
CA GLU A 413 -16.47 -9.52 5.26
C GLU A 413 -17.26 -9.53 3.93
N ASN A 414 -17.02 -8.57 3.04
CA ASN A 414 -17.66 -8.50 1.72
C ASN A 414 -16.87 -7.59 0.76
N TYR A 415 -15.63 -7.96 0.46
CA TYR A 415 -14.76 -7.17 -0.41
C TYR A 415 -14.98 -7.53 -1.89
N GLY A 416 -15.66 -6.66 -2.63
CA GLY A 416 -15.77 -6.78 -4.08
C GLY A 416 -14.48 -6.36 -4.79
N PHE A 417 -13.87 -7.29 -5.52
CA PHE A 417 -12.69 -7.05 -6.35
C PHE A 417 -13.06 -6.96 -7.83
N ASP A 418 -13.33 -5.73 -8.27
CA ASP A 418 -13.71 -5.38 -9.64
C ASP A 418 -12.48 -5.01 -10.49
N ALA A 419 -11.69 -6.02 -10.85
CA ALA A 419 -10.53 -5.89 -11.73
C ALA A 419 -10.66 -6.77 -12.97
N ILE A 420 -10.10 -6.30 -14.08
CA ILE A 420 -9.90 -7.07 -15.31
C ILE A 420 -8.53 -7.74 -15.20
N VAL A 421 -8.48 -9.07 -15.12
CA VAL A 421 -7.25 -9.83 -14.86
C VAL A 421 -6.96 -10.80 -15.99
N SER A 422 -5.71 -10.81 -16.46
CA SER A 422 -5.27 -11.65 -17.57
C SER A 422 -3.85 -12.18 -17.41
N GLY A 423 -3.52 -13.24 -18.14
CA GLY A 423 -2.20 -13.87 -18.13
C GLY A 423 -2.11 -15.07 -17.19
N ASN A 424 -0.90 -15.58 -16.98
CA ASN A 424 -0.64 -16.73 -16.12
C ASN A 424 0.01 -16.24 -14.82
N GLY A 425 -0.65 -16.45 -13.69
CA GLY A 425 -0.17 -16.05 -12.38
C GLY A 425 -0.85 -16.81 -11.26
N LEU A 426 -0.59 -16.40 -10.03
CA LEU A 426 -1.20 -16.98 -8.83
C LEU A 426 -2.17 -15.99 -8.19
N LEU A 427 -3.39 -16.43 -7.92
CA LEU A 427 -4.31 -15.74 -7.01
C LEU A 427 -4.27 -16.46 -5.66
N LYS A 428 -4.06 -15.74 -4.56
CA LYS A 428 -4.07 -16.31 -3.21
C LYS A 428 -5.11 -15.63 -2.33
N GLN A 429 -5.94 -16.44 -1.67
CA GLN A 429 -6.78 -16.03 -0.55
C GLN A 429 -6.21 -16.61 0.76
N GLU A 430 -5.83 -15.74 1.69
CA GLU A 430 -5.33 -16.14 3.02
C GLU A 430 -6.25 -15.69 4.16
N ALA A 431 -7.01 -14.61 4.00
CA ALA A 431 -7.98 -14.14 4.99
C ALA A 431 -9.00 -13.16 4.41
N GLY A 432 -10.17 -13.10 5.07
CA GLY A 432 -11.29 -12.23 4.71
C GLY A 432 -12.18 -12.84 3.63
N ASP A 433 -13.23 -12.11 3.28
CA ASP A 433 -14.23 -12.56 2.31
C ASP A 433 -14.15 -11.70 1.05
N THR A 434 -13.68 -12.32 -0.03
CA THR A 434 -13.41 -11.66 -1.31
C THR A 434 -14.39 -12.16 -2.37
N ARG A 435 -15.02 -11.23 -3.09
CA ARG A 435 -15.89 -11.53 -4.24
C ARG A 435 -15.21 -11.08 -5.52
N LEU A 436 -14.92 -12.00 -6.43
CA LEU A 436 -14.38 -11.68 -7.75
C LEU A 436 -15.51 -11.22 -8.66
N THR A 437 -15.63 -9.90 -8.88
CA THR A 437 -16.74 -9.30 -9.63
C THR A 437 -16.33 -8.71 -10.97
N GLY A 438 -15.02 -8.53 -11.21
CA GLY A 438 -14.48 -8.03 -12.48
C GLY A 438 -14.34 -9.13 -13.55
N ASP A 439 -13.62 -8.87 -14.64
CA ASP A 439 -13.43 -9.84 -15.74
C ASP A 439 -12.16 -10.69 -15.54
N TRP A 440 -12.33 -11.99 -15.32
CA TRP A 440 -11.24 -12.96 -15.14
C TRP A 440 -11.17 -14.00 -16.26
N SER A 441 -11.90 -13.80 -17.35
CA SER A 441 -12.03 -14.78 -18.45
C SER A 441 -10.71 -15.01 -19.20
N ALA A 442 -9.79 -14.06 -19.14
CA ALA A 442 -8.46 -14.13 -19.75
C ALA A 442 -7.35 -14.56 -18.77
N PHE A 443 -7.69 -14.82 -17.50
CA PHE A 443 -6.76 -15.41 -16.55
C PHE A 443 -6.56 -16.88 -16.87
N THR A 444 -5.31 -17.35 -16.85
CA THR A 444 -4.95 -18.74 -17.22
C THR A 444 -4.12 -19.45 -16.15
N GLY A 445 -3.99 -18.79 -14.99
CA GLY A 445 -3.20 -19.28 -13.86
C GLY A 445 -4.03 -20.08 -12.87
N THR A 446 -3.57 -20.08 -11.62
CA THR A 446 -4.17 -20.87 -10.53
C THR A 446 -4.67 -19.97 -9.41
N GLY A 447 -5.85 -20.25 -8.87
CA GLY A 447 -6.32 -19.73 -7.60
C GLY A 447 -5.99 -20.71 -6.46
N GLU A 448 -5.53 -20.18 -5.33
CA GLU A 448 -5.24 -20.92 -4.10
C GLU A 448 -6.01 -20.28 -2.94
N VAL A 449 -6.88 -21.04 -2.29
CA VAL A 449 -7.68 -20.58 -1.15
C VAL A 449 -7.24 -21.32 0.10
N SER A 450 -6.62 -20.61 1.03
CA SER A 450 -6.02 -21.18 2.25
C SER A 450 -6.63 -20.66 3.55
N GLY A 451 -7.47 -19.63 3.47
CA GLY A 451 -8.19 -19.05 4.59
C GLY A 451 -9.25 -18.08 4.09
N GLY A 452 -10.27 -17.82 4.91
CA GLY A 452 -11.40 -16.95 4.53
C GLY A 452 -12.24 -17.52 3.36
N VAL A 453 -13.08 -16.66 2.78
CA VAL A 453 -13.97 -17.02 1.66
C VAL A 453 -13.52 -16.34 0.37
N LEU A 454 -13.41 -17.11 -0.71
CA LEU A 454 -13.29 -16.57 -2.07
C LEU A 454 -14.55 -16.92 -2.87
N SER A 455 -15.35 -15.92 -3.25
CA SER A 455 -16.52 -16.11 -4.13
C SER A 455 -16.19 -15.81 -5.58
N VAL A 456 -16.41 -16.78 -6.46
CA VAL A 456 -16.29 -16.64 -7.91
C VAL A 456 -17.63 -16.16 -8.49
N ASP A 457 -17.77 -14.84 -8.63
CA ASP A 457 -18.99 -14.20 -9.17
C ASP A 457 -18.79 -13.71 -10.62
N THR A 458 -17.80 -14.28 -11.30
CA THR A 458 -17.40 -13.97 -12.67
C THR A 458 -16.85 -15.22 -13.36
N ASP A 459 -16.69 -15.16 -14.68
CA ASP A 459 -16.04 -16.25 -15.43
C ASP A 459 -14.53 -16.23 -15.12
N PHE A 460 -14.05 -17.28 -14.47
CA PHE A 460 -12.67 -17.45 -14.04
C PHE A 460 -11.94 -18.41 -14.98
N GLY A 461 -11.04 -17.90 -15.82
CA GLY A 461 -10.40 -18.71 -16.87
C GLY A 461 -9.36 -19.74 -16.38
N GLY A 462 -8.97 -19.68 -15.10
CA GLY A 462 -7.93 -20.53 -14.50
C GLY A 462 -8.46 -21.79 -13.81
N SER A 463 -7.59 -22.46 -13.06
CA SER A 463 -7.96 -23.53 -12.12
C SER A 463 -7.98 -23.05 -10.68
N MET A 464 -8.65 -23.79 -9.79
CA MET A 464 -8.80 -23.44 -8.38
C MET A 464 -8.33 -24.58 -7.48
N THR A 465 -7.59 -24.28 -6.43
CA THR A 465 -7.22 -25.22 -5.37
C THR A 465 -7.64 -24.63 -4.02
N VAL A 466 -8.46 -25.38 -3.29
CA VAL A 466 -8.94 -25.04 -1.94
C VAL A 466 -8.18 -25.89 -0.95
N LEU A 467 -7.34 -25.25 -0.16
CA LEU A 467 -6.50 -25.85 0.88
C LEU A 467 -7.26 -25.92 2.21
N ALA A 468 -6.65 -26.61 3.18
CA ALA A 468 -7.17 -26.70 4.54
C ALA A 468 -7.42 -25.30 5.15
N GLY A 469 -8.65 -25.05 5.60
CA GLY A 469 -9.08 -23.77 6.19
C GLY A 469 -9.57 -22.72 5.19
N GLY A 470 -9.45 -22.98 3.89
CA GLY A 470 -9.99 -22.12 2.84
C GLY A 470 -11.42 -22.52 2.43
N THR A 471 -12.21 -21.51 2.03
CA THR A 471 -13.59 -21.70 1.59
C THR A 471 -13.81 -21.10 0.20
N LEU A 472 -14.27 -21.92 -0.74
CA LEU A 472 -14.68 -21.47 -2.07
C LEU A 472 -16.20 -21.31 -2.14
N ALA A 473 -16.65 -20.19 -2.67
CA ALA A 473 -18.03 -19.92 -3.03
C ALA A 473 -18.11 -19.51 -4.51
N GLY A 474 -19.31 -19.38 -5.06
CA GLY A 474 -19.48 -18.74 -6.35
C GLY A 474 -20.78 -19.12 -7.06
N SER A 475 -21.03 -18.40 -8.15
CA SER A 475 -22.27 -18.47 -8.94
C SER A 475 -22.02 -18.53 -10.45
N LYS A 476 -20.74 -18.59 -10.86
CA LYS A 476 -20.27 -18.49 -12.24
C LYS A 476 -19.37 -19.65 -12.60
N THR A 477 -18.57 -19.49 -13.65
CA THR A 477 -17.78 -20.56 -14.24
C THR A 477 -16.31 -20.50 -13.79
N ILE A 478 -15.72 -21.65 -13.50
CA ILE A 478 -14.28 -21.89 -13.46
C ILE A 478 -13.94 -22.72 -14.70
N ASP A 479 -13.16 -22.19 -15.63
CA ASP A 479 -12.86 -22.85 -16.90
C ASP A 479 -11.89 -24.04 -16.75
N GLY A 480 -11.05 -24.02 -15.71
CA GLY A 480 -10.11 -25.09 -15.38
C GLY A 480 -10.68 -26.13 -14.41
N ASP A 481 -9.76 -26.86 -13.76
CA ASP A 481 -10.09 -27.82 -12.71
C ASP A 481 -10.33 -27.12 -11.37
N ALA A 482 -11.09 -27.75 -10.48
CA ALA A 482 -11.24 -27.34 -9.09
C ALA A 482 -10.86 -28.49 -8.15
N GLU A 483 -9.89 -28.26 -7.27
CA GLU A 483 -9.43 -29.24 -6.28
C GLU A 483 -9.80 -28.76 -4.88
N PHE A 484 -10.54 -29.57 -4.13
CA PHE A 484 -10.76 -29.39 -2.69
C PHE A 484 -9.89 -30.37 -1.93
N GLN A 485 -8.87 -29.88 -1.23
CA GLN A 485 -8.01 -30.73 -0.40
C GLN A 485 -8.67 -31.04 0.96
N ASP A 486 -8.05 -31.96 1.70
CA ASP A 486 -8.49 -32.30 3.06
C ASP A 486 -8.57 -31.03 3.95
N GLY A 487 -9.73 -30.79 4.56
CA GLY A 487 -10.02 -29.59 5.35
C GLY A 487 -10.41 -28.34 4.56
N GLY A 488 -10.60 -28.42 3.24
CA GLY A 488 -11.14 -27.33 2.41
C GLY A 488 -12.68 -27.34 2.40
N PHE A 489 -13.29 -26.18 2.16
CA PHE A 489 -14.75 -26.02 2.21
C PHE A 489 -15.34 -25.51 0.90
N PHE A 490 -16.54 -26.00 0.56
CA PHE A 490 -17.41 -25.40 -0.47
C PHE A 490 -18.60 -24.73 0.21
N GLN A 491 -18.77 -23.42 0.00
CA GLN A 491 -19.86 -22.65 0.59
C GLN A 491 -21.05 -22.54 -0.37
N VAL A 492 -22.25 -22.81 0.15
CA VAL A 492 -23.52 -22.71 -0.57
C VAL A 492 -24.43 -21.70 0.13
N ASP A 493 -24.82 -20.67 -0.61
CA ASP A 493 -25.83 -19.71 -0.17
C ASP A 493 -27.24 -20.25 -0.45
N ILE A 494 -27.97 -20.62 0.60
CA ILE A 494 -29.33 -21.19 0.51
C ILE A 494 -30.41 -20.12 0.27
N SER A 495 -30.03 -18.84 0.32
CA SER A 495 -30.86 -17.70 -0.08
C SER A 495 -30.78 -17.41 -1.58
N SER A 496 -29.91 -18.12 -2.31
CA SER A 496 -29.82 -18.15 -3.77
C SER A 496 -30.05 -19.57 -4.30
N THR A 497 -30.25 -19.73 -5.60
CA THR A 497 -30.18 -21.03 -6.30
C THR A 497 -29.07 -21.02 -7.35
N ASP A 498 -28.06 -20.19 -7.13
CA ASP A 498 -26.91 -20.09 -8.02
C ASP A 498 -26.09 -21.38 -7.98
N VAL A 499 -25.43 -21.66 -9.11
CA VAL A 499 -24.65 -22.87 -9.33
C VAL A 499 -23.23 -22.45 -9.69
N LEU A 500 -22.24 -23.06 -9.02
CA LEU A 500 -20.85 -22.97 -9.45
C LEU A 500 -20.62 -23.99 -10.58
N ASP A 501 -20.21 -23.52 -11.75
CA ASP A 501 -19.95 -24.37 -12.91
C ASP A 501 -18.44 -24.56 -13.13
N VAL A 502 -17.94 -25.78 -13.06
CA VAL A 502 -16.53 -26.09 -13.29
C VAL A 502 -16.40 -26.81 -14.63
N ALA A 503 -15.81 -26.19 -15.63
CA ALA A 503 -15.71 -26.80 -16.95
C ALA A 503 -14.76 -28.01 -16.96
N GLY A 504 -13.76 -28.03 -16.09
CA GLY A 504 -12.82 -29.12 -15.88
C GLY A 504 -13.29 -30.19 -14.88
N THR A 505 -12.34 -30.86 -14.25
CA THR A 505 -12.58 -31.89 -13.24
C THR A 505 -12.68 -31.26 -11.85
N VAL A 506 -13.68 -31.66 -11.07
CA VAL A 506 -13.77 -31.37 -9.63
C VAL A 506 -13.20 -32.56 -8.86
N THR A 507 -12.09 -32.35 -8.17
CA THR A 507 -11.45 -33.37 -7.30
C THR A 507 -11.71 -33.04 -5.83
N ILE A 508 -12.26 -33.98 -5.07
CA ILE A 508 -12.69 -33.77 -3.69
C ILE A 508 -11.92 -34.72 -2.76
N GLY A 509 -11.12 -34.14 -1.87
CA GLY A 509 -10.42 -34.83 -0.79
C GLY A 509 -11.37 -35.35 0.29
N SER A 510 -10.99 -36.44 0.96
CA SER A 510 -11.87 -37.18 1.87
C SER A 510 -12.34 -36.45 3.13
N GLY A 511 -11.76 -35.28 3.45
CA GLY A 511 -12.22 -34.41 4.54
C GLY A 511 -12.46 -32.99 4.08
N ALA A 512 -12.79 -32.80 2.80
CA ALA A 512 -13.40 -31.57 2.34
C ALA A 512 -14.91 -31.59 2.65
N ASP A 513 -15.47 -30.48 3.09
CA ASP A 513 -16.85 -30.38 3.57
C ASP A 513 -17.63 -29.27 2.84
N VAL A 514 -18.97 -29.32 2.94
CA VAL A 514 -19.85 -28.26 2.45
C VAL A 514 -20.33 -27.41 3.61
N VAL A 515 -20.31 -26.08 3.46
CA VAL A 515 -20.81 -25.11 4.44
C VAL A 515 -22.04 -24.41 3.87
N LEU A 516 -23.10 -24.28 4.66
CA LEU A 516 -24.32 -23.56 4.28
C LEU A 516 -24.36 -22.17 4.89
N VAL A 517 -24.75 -21.18 4.09
CA VAL A 517 -24.93 -19.78 4.52
C VAL A 517 -26.27 -19.24 4.03
N SER A 518 -26.79 -18.19 4.68
CA SER A 518 -28.06 -17.56 4.30
C SER A 518 -28.00 -16.05 4.51
N ASP A 519 -27.94 -15.29 3.41
CA ASP A 519 -27.90 -13.82 3.45
C ASP A 519 -29.29 -13.17 3.27
N GLY A 520 -30.35 -13.98 3.26
CA GLY A 520 -31.70 -13.52 3.02
C GLY A 520 -32.76 -14.60 3.23
N ALA A 521 -33.93 -14.38 2.63
CA ALA A 521 -34.98 -15.39 2.63
C ALA A 521 -34.51 -16.62 1.85
N MET A 522 -34.75 -17.82 2.39
CA MET A 522 -34.38 -19.07 1.72
C MET A 522 -35.02 -19.15 0.33
N ALA A 523 -34.19 -19.46 -0.67
CA ALA A 523 -34.62 -19.75 -2.03
C ALA A 523 -34.80 -21.25 -2.28
N PHE A 524 -34.11 -22.09 -1.49
CA PHE A 524 -34.27 -23.54 -1.53
C PHE A 524 -35.64 -23.97 -1.01
N GLU A 525 -36.28 -24.91 -1.70
CA GLU A 525 -37.50 -25.58 -1.23
C GLU A 525 -37.10 -26.85 -0.46
N LEU A 526 -37.64 -27.03 0.75
CA LEU A 526 -37.30 -28.19 1.57
C LEU A 526 -37.78 -29.50 0.92
N GLY A 527 -36.96 -30.55 1.03
CA GLY A 527 -37.19 -31.86 0.43
C GLY A 527 -37.04 -31.88 -1.09
N VAL A 528 -36.70 -30.75 -1.71
CA VAL A 528 -36.41 -30.64 -3.15
C VAL A 528 -34.90 -30.68 -3.36
N THR A 529 -34.48 -31.53 -4.30
CA THR A 529 -33.09 -31.62 -4.72
C THR A 529 -32.76 -30.48 -5.69
N THR A 530 -31.77 -29.67 -5.33
CA THR A 530 -31.31 -28.51 -6.08
C THR A 530 -29.84 -28.68 -6.42
N THR A 531 -29.46 -28.47 -7.68
CA THR A 531 -28.06 -28.50 -8.11
C THR A 531 -27.32 -27.31 -7.52
N ILE A 532 -26.13 -27.57 -6.95
CA ILE A 532 -25.25 -26.54 -6.35
C ILE A 532 -23.93 -26.41 -7.10
N MET A 533 -23.51 -27.47 -7.78
CA MET A 533 -22.29 -27.47 -8.58
C MET A 533 -22.46 -28.35 -9.82
N THR A 534 -21.95 -27.88 -10.95
CA THR A 534 -21.76 -28.67 -12.17
C THR A 534 -20.27 -28.81 -12.47
N ALA A 535 -19.89 -29.94 -13.07
CA ALA A 535 -18.50 -30.23 -13.42
C ALA A 535 -18.41 -31.00 -14.75
N GLY A 536 -17.26 -30.93 -15.43
CA GLY A 536 -16.94 -31.82 -16.55
C GLY A 536 -16.80 -33.29 -16.11
N GLU A 537 -16.21 -33.49 -14.93
CA GLU A 537 -16.10 -34.78 -14.23
C GLU A 537 -16.00 -34.53 -12.72
N ILE A 538 -16.53 -35.42 -11.89
CA ILE A 538 -16.44 -35.36 -10.43
C ILE A 538 -15.69 -36.59 -9.92
N GLU A 539 -14.60 -36.34 -9.20
CA GLU A 539 -13.79 -37.36 -8.52
C GLU A 539 -13.82 -37.14 -7.00
N GLY A 540 -14.49 -38.03 -6.27
CA GLY A 540 -14.62 -37.97 -4.81
C GLY A 540 -16.00 -37.47 -4.37
N GLU A 541 -16.17 -37.36 -3.05
CA GLU A 541 -17.40 -36.89 -2.41
C GLU A 541 -17.01 -35.99 -1.24
N PHE A 542 -17.80 -34.95 -0.99
CA PHE A 542 -17.65 -34.15 0.22
C PHE A 542 -18.06 -34.99 1.43
N GLY A 543 -17.44 -34.71 2.58
CA GLY A 543 -17.72 -35.38 3.83
C GLY A 543 -19.06 -34.95 4.41
N ALA A 544 -19.02 -34.03 5.36
CA ALA A 544 -20.18 -33.50 6.02
C ALA A 544 -20.75 -32.29 5.26
N VAL A 545 -22.08 -32.16 5.31
CA VAL A 545 -22.73 -30.85 5.14
C VAL A 545 -22.76 -30.23 6.52
N LEU A 546 -21.80 -29.38 6.76
CA LEU A 546 -21.68 -28.61 7.96
C LEU A 546 -22.55 -27.36 7.85
N ALA A 547 -23.09 -26.94 8.98
CA ALA A 547 -23.05 -25.52 9.24
C ALA A 547 -21.69 -25.29 9.92
N ASP A 548 -20.93 -24.33 9.43
CA ASP A 548 -19.59 -23.95 9.91
C ASP A 548 -19.51 -23.81 11.45
N ASP A 549 -18.36 -23.99 12.08
CA ASP A 549 -18.23 -23.76 13.53
C ASP A 549 -18.41 -22.26 13.91
N VAL A 550 -18.36 -21.34 12.94
CA VAL A 550 -18.81 -19.94 13.05
C VAL A 550 -20.30 -19.78 12.67
N PHE A 551 -20.87 -20.72 11.91
CA PHE A 551 -22.31 -20.95 11.70
C PHE A 551 -22.81 -22.05 12.62
N ASN A 552 -23.03 -21.75 13.89
CA ASN A 552 -23.81 -22.62 14.76
C ASN A 552 -24.97 -23.22 13.93
N GLY A 553 -24.91 -24.55 13.66
CA GLY A 553 -25.87 -25.37 12.92
C GLY A 553 -27.06 -24.60 12.42
N SER A 554 -27.42 -24.57 11.12
CA SER A 554 -28.82 -24.26 10.80
C SER A 554 -29.66 -25.07 11.78
N LEU A 555 -30.32 -24.38 12.72
CA LEU A 555 -30.75 -25.03 13.97
C LEU A 555 -31.77 -26.13 13.64
N PHE A 556 -32.35 -25.97 12.47
CA PHE A 556 -33.55 -26.58 12.00
C PHE A 556 -33.38 -27.33 10.69
N LEU A 557 -32.26 -27.20 9.98
CA LEU A 557 -32.03 -27.87 8.69
C LEU A 557 -30.97 -28.97 8.78
N GLU A 558 -31.14 -29.97 7.93
CA GLU A 558 -30.16 -31.00 7.63
C GLU A 558 -29.97 -31.06 6.11
N GLY A 559 -28.71 -31.04 5.66
CA GLY A 559 -28.37 -31.13 4.23
C GLY A 559 -27.92 -32.54 3.84
N ARG A 560 -28.45 -33.06 2.73
CA ARG A 560 -27.99 -34.30 2.11
C ARG A 560 -27.49 -34.02 0.70
N LEU A 561 -26.28 -34.47 0.41
CA LEU A 561 -25.68 -34.40 -0.92
C LEU A 561 -26.02 -35.66 -1.75
N SER A 562 -26.20 -35.47 -3.04
CA SER A 562 -26.26 -36.54 -4.03
C SER A 562 -25.40 -36.19 -5.24
N TYR A 563 -24.79 -37.20 -5.84
CA TYR A 563 -23.79 -37.05 -6.88
C TYR A 563 -24.23 -37.74 -8.17
N THR A 564 -23.94 -37.10 -9.29
CA THR A 564 -23.87 -37.73 -10.61
C THR A 564 -22.44 -37.66 -11.14
N GLU A 565 -22.19 -38.08 -12.38
CA GLU A 565 -20.87 -37.93 -13.01
C GLU A 565 -20.47 -36.45 -13.22
N THR A 566 -21.46 -35.54 -13.25
CA THR A 566 -21.27 -34.13 -13.65
C THR A 566 -22.00 -33.12 -12.76
N THR A 567 -22.74 -33.56 -11.72
CA THR A 567 -23.49 -32.67 -10.84
C THR A 567 -23.36 -33.07 -9.38
N ILE A 568 -23.31 -32.06 -8.51
CA ILE A 568 -23.52 -32.18 -7.07
C ILE A 568 -24.82 -31.47 -6.75
N ASP A 569 -25.74 -32.20 -6.13
CA ASP A 569 -27.05 -31.69 -5.75
C ASP A 569 -27.21 -31.74 -4.23
N LEU A 570 -27.86 -30.71 -3.68
CA LEU A 570 -28.19 -30.58 -2.27
C LEU A 570 -29.71 -30.72 -2.08
N THR A 571 -30.11 -31.56 -1.13
CA THR A 571 -31.48 -31.59 -0.61
C THR A 571 -31.44 -31.08 0.82
N LEU A 572 -32.18 -30.02 1.12
CA LEU A 572 -32.34 -29.50 2.47
C LEU A 572 -33.63 -30.05 3.07
N ASP A 573 -33.54 -30.71 4.21
CA ASP A 573 -34.68 -31.23 4.96
C ASP A 573 -34.78 -30.51 6.31
N ARG A 574 -36.00 -30.42 6.87
CA ARG A 574 -36.19 -29.96 8.25
C ARG A 574 -35.76 -31.08 9.20
N ASN A 575 -34.85 -30.79 10.13
CA ASN A 575 -34.46 -31.71 11.19
C ASN A 575 -35.55 -31.83 12.29
N ASP A 576 -35.38 -32.75 13.23
CA ASP A 576 -36.36 -33.00 14.31
C ASP A 576 -36.25 -32.04 15.51
N VAL A 577 -35.41 -31.00 15.45
CA VAL A 577 -35.24 -30.02 16.53
C VAL A 577 -36.39 -29.02 16.51
N ALA A 578 -37.08 -28.81 17.63
CA ALA A 578 -38.24 -27.91 17.68
C ALA A 578 -37.81 -26.44 17.86
N PHE A 579 -38.60 -25.49 17.36
CA PHE A 579 -38.32 -24.06 17.61
C PHE A 579 -38.32 -23.73 19.11
N SER A 580 -39.14 -24.44 19.89
CA SER A 580 -39.26 -24.25 21.34
C SER A 580 -38.03 -24.68 22.14
N ASP A 581 -37.15 -25.50 21.56
CA ASP A 581 -35.90 -25.92 22.22
C ASP A 581 -34.94 -24.75 22.44
N PHE A 582 -35.12 -23.66 21.69
CA PHE A 582 -34.30 -22.44 21.71
C PHE A 582 -35.04 -21.25 22.36
N THR A 583 -35.91 -21.54 23.33
CA THR A 583 -36.67 -20.50 24.05
C THR A 583 -36.41 -20.53 25.55
N LEU A 584 -36.53 -19.36 26.21
CA LEU A 584 -36.16 -19.20 27.62
C LEU A 584 -37.32 -19.41 28.59
N THR A 585 -38.57 -19.24 28.15
CA THR A 585 -39.76 -19.30 29.01
C THR A 585 -40.85 -20.20 28.45
N PRO A 586 -41.72 -20.77 29.30
CA PRO A 586 -42.85 -21.59 28.83
C PRO A 586 -43.80 -20.86 27.88
N THR A 587 -43.94 -19.53 28.02
CA THR A 587 -44.78 -18.72 27.14
C THR A 587 -44.14 -18.59 25.75
N GLN A 588 -42.83 -18.36 25.69
CA GLN A 588 -42.09 -18.31 24.43
C GLN A 588 -42.13 -19.67 23.72
N ALA A 589 -41.90 -20.76 24.44
CA ALA A 589 -42.01 -22.12 23.90
C ALA A 589 -43.38 -22.37 23.26
N ALA A 590 -44.47 -21.96 23.93
CA ALA A 590 -45.83 -22.11 23.39
C ALA A 590 -46.08 -21.30 22.11
N ILE A 591 -45.42 -20.15 21.94
CA ILE A 591 -45.50 -19.34 20.71
C ILE A 591 -44.65 -19.99 19.61
N ALA A 592 -43.44 -20.45 19.94
CA ALA A 592 -42.58 -21.16 19.02
C ALA A 592 -43.25 -22.44 18.48
N ASP A 593 -43.88 -23.23 19.35
CA ASP A 593 -44.68 -24.40 18.96
C ASP A 593 -45.87 -24.01 18.06
N ALA A 594 -46.48 -22.84 18.32
CA ALA A 594 -47.56 -22.33 17.47
C ALA A 594 -47.04 -21.93 16.08
N VAL A 595 -45.86 -21.34 15.98
CA VAL A 595 -45.19 -21.06 14.70
C VAL A 595 -44.85 -22.36 13.98
N ASP A 596 -44.29 -23.35 14.69
CA ASP A 596 -43.95 -24.66 14.15
C ASP A 596 -45.18 -25.36 13.53
N SER A 597 -46.34 -25.20 14.16
CA SER A 597 -47.63 -25.74 13.66
C SER A 597 -48.14 -25.10 12.36
N LEU A 598 -47.61 -23.94 11.94
CA LEU A 598 -48.00 -23.28 10.69
C LEU A 598 -47.54 -24.07 9.46
N GLY A 599 -46.41 -24.79 9.60
CA GLY A 599 -45.82 -25.60 8.55
C GLY A 599 -45.24 -24.82 7.37
N LEU A 600 -44.61 -25.57 6.48
CA LEU A 600 -43.91 -25.06 5.29
C LEU A 600 -44.82 -24.24 4.36
N GLY A 601 -44.27 -23.16 3.82
CA GLY A 601 -44.96 -22.22 2.93
C GLY A 601 -45.72 -21.11 3.67
N ASN A 602 -45.57 -21.04 4.99
CA ASN A 602 -45.96 -19.87 5.78
C ASN A 602 -44.73 -19.01 6.03
N ASN A 603 -44.75 -17.75 5.59
CA ASN A 603 -43.62 -16.84 5.73
C ASN A 603 -43.03 -16.75 7.15
N ILE A 604 -43.85 -16.87 8.21
CA ILE A 604 -43.35 -16.82 9.60
C ILE A 604 -42.59 -18.12 9.93
N PHE A 605 -43.15 -19.27 9.55
CA PHE A 605 -42.48 -20.56 9.71
C PHE A 605 -41.18 -20.59 8.90
N ASP A 606 -41.24 -20.22 7.63
CA ASP A 606 -40.09 -20.26 6.71
C ASP A 606 -38.97 -19.32 7.19
N THR A 607 -39.31 -18.19 7.83
CA THR A 607 -38.32 -17.32 8.48
C THR A 607 -37.67 -18.02 9.68
N PHE A 608 -38.44 -18.73 10.51
CA PHE A 608 -37.89 -19.44 11.67
C PHE A 608 -36.97 -20.60 11.28
N VAL A 609 -37.33 -21.35 10.23
CA VAL A 609 -36.50 -22.45 9.73
C VAL A 609 -35.12 -21.97 9.27
N ALA A 610 -35.03 -20.74 8.76
CA ALA A 610 -33.78 -20.16 8.28
C ALA A 610 -32.88 -19.62 9.40
N PHE A 611 -33.34 -19.58 10.66
CA PHE A 611 -32.54 -19.05 11.76
C PHE A 611 -31.32 -19.94 12.06
N THR A 612 -30.21 -19.25 12.31
CA THR A 612 -28.90 -19.84 12.61
C THR A 612 -28.49 -19.58 14.06
N GLU A 613 -29.12 -18.61 14.75
CA GLU A 613 -28.80 -18.27 16.14
C GLU A 613 -29.99 -18.52 17.08
N GLU A 614 -29.71 -19.03 18.29
CA GLU A 614 -30.72 -19.22 19.34
C GLU A 614 -31.37 -17.88 19.73
N ASP A 615 -30.57 -16.81 19.79
CA ASP A 615 -31.04 -15.48 20.15
C ASP A 615 -32.06 -14.93 19.13
N ASP A 616 -31.91 -15.22 17.84
CA ASP A 616 -32.87 -14.84 16.79
C ASP A 616 -34.24 -15.49 17.02
N VAL A 617 -34.26 -16.76 17.43
CA VAL A 617 -35.50 -17.48 17.77
C VAL A 617 -36.20 -16.77 18.94
N VAL A 618 -35.45 -16.42 19.98
CA VAL A 618 -35.98 -15.71 21.16
C VAL A 618 -36.54 -14.35 20.77
N ASP A 619 -35.79 -13.55 20.01
CA ASP A 619 -36.20 -12.21 19.58
C ASP A 619 -37.43 -12.24 18.67
N ALA A 620 -37.49 -13.19 17.74
CA ALA A 620 -38.64 -13.38 16.86
C ALA A 620 -39.91 -13.75 17.64
N VAL A 621 -39.79 -14.61 18.66
CA VAL A 621 -40.92 -14.98 19.53
C VAL A 621 -41.37 -13.80 20.40
N ILE A 622 -40.43 -13.01 20.94
CA ILE A 622 -40.75 -11.78 21.69
C ILE A 622 -41.50 -10.80 20.79
N ALA A 623 -41.05 -10.62 19.54
CA ALA A 623 -41.72 -9.77 18.57
C ALA A 623 -43.15 -10.25 18.28
N LEU A 624 -43.36 -11.56 18.10
CA LEU A 624 -44.68 -12.15 17.87
C LEU A 624 -45.63 -12.02 19.07
N SER A 625 -45.11 -12.15 20.29
CA SER A 625 -45.89 -12.07 21.52
C SER A 625 -46.46 -10.67 21.80
N GLY A 626 -45.81 -9.62 21.27
CA GLY A 626 -46.10 -8.24 21.60
C GLY A 626 -45.77 -7.85 23.06
N GLU A 627 -44.97 -8.64 23.78
CA GLU A 627 -44.60 -8.39 25.19
C GLU A 627 -43.93 -7.02 25.39
N ALA A 628 -43.21 -6.50 24.39
CA ALA A 628 -42.70 -5.12 24.41
C ALA A 628 -43.82 -4.06 24.50
N HIS A 629 -44.95 -4.28 23.82
CA HIS A 629 -46.12 -3.39 23.88
C HIS A 629 -46.93 -3.54 25.17
N ALA A 630 -47.05 -4.76 25.69
CA ALA A 630 -47.78 -5.02 26.93
C ALA A 630 -47.00 -4.53 28.17
N SER A 631 -45.68 -4.71 28.21
CA SER A 631 -44.82 -4.28 29.32
C SER A 631 -44.65 -2.76 29.39
N THR A 632 -44.58 -2.07 28.25
CA THR A 632 -44.59 -0.60 28.20
C THR A 632 -45.92 -0.03 28.68
N GLN A 633 -47.06 -0.61 28.29
CA GLN A 633 -48.36 -0.23 28.84
C GLN A 633 -48.48 -0.54 30.34
N ALA A 634 -48.00 -1.69 30.80
CA ALA A 634 -48.00 -2.05 32.22
C ALA A 634 -47.13 -1.10 33.06
N SER A 635 -45.95 -0.73 32.55
CA SER A 635 -45.06 0.29 33.16
C SER A 635 -45.75 1.66 33.26
N VAL A 636 -46.43 2.09 32.19
CA VAL A 636 -47.21 3.35 32.19
C VAL A 636 -48.37 3.28 33.20
N VAL A 637 -49.06 2.14 33.29
CA VAL A 637 -50.15 1.92 34.27
C VAL A 637 -49.62 1.90 35.70
N GLN A 638 -48.47 1.27 35.95
CA GLN A 638 -47.83 1.22 37.27
C GLN A 638 -47.33 2.61 37.71
N SER A 639 -46.77 3.37 36.78
CA SER A 639 -46.36 4.77 36.97
C SER A 639 -47.57 5.69 37.24
N ALA A 640 -48.68 5.46 36.54
CA ALA A 640 -49.94 6.18 36.79
C ALA A 640 -50.52 5.84 38.16
N GLY A 641 -50.42 4.58 38.61
CA GLY A 641 -50.81 4.13 39.95
C GLY A 641 -50.05 4.87 41.05
N LEU A 642 -48.71 4.93 40.96
CA LEU A 642 -47.86 5.65 41.91
C LEU A 642 -48.19 7.14 42.00
N THR A 643 -48.45 7.78 40.86
CA THR A 643 -48.86 9.20 40.81
C THR A 643 -50.23 9.40 41.47
N ARG A 644 -51.20 8.52 41.17
CA ARG A 644 -52.55 8.57 41.73
C ARG A 644 -52.55 8.33 43.25
N ASP A 645 -51.68 7.46 43.73
CA ASP A 645 -51.50 7.20 45.16
C ASP A 645 -50.86 8.37 45.90
N GLN A 646 -49.87 9.06 45.29
CA GLN A 646 -49.32 10.30 45.85
C GLN A 646 -50.36 11.42 45.90
N VAL A 647 -51.19 11.57 44.85
CA VAL A 647 -52.29 12.54 44.83
C VAL A 647 -53.34 12.19 45.89
N ASN A 648 -53.74 10.92 46.00
CA ASN A 648 -54.69 10.47 47.01
C ASN A 648 -54.14 10.61 48.44
N ALA A 649 -52.84 10.44 48.64
CA ALA A 649 -52.17 10.69 49.92
C ALA A 649 -52.17 12.19 50.26
N ARG A 650 -51.92 13.07 49.29
CA ARG A 650 -52.01 14.53 49.47
C ARG A 650 -53.44 14.99 49.77
N ILE A 651 -54.44 14.47 49.06
CA ILE A 651 -55.85 14.75 49.33
C ILE A 651 -56.23 14.27 50.74
N ARG A 652 -55.84 13.04 51.12
CA ARG A 652 -56.05 12.54 52.50
C ARG A 652 -55.35 13.42 53.54
N SER A 653 -54.14 13.92 53.27
CA SER A 653 -53.44 14.85 54.18
C SER A 653 -54.13 16.22 54.28
N ALA A 654 -54.72 16.72 53.19
CA ALA A 654 -55.44 17.99 53.14
C ALA A 654 -56.80 17.93 53.87
N PHE A 655 -57.45 16.75 53.90
CA PHE A 655 -58.73 16.55 54.58
C PHE A 655 -58.60 15.95 56.00
N ALA A 656 -57.45 15.38 56.37
CA ALA A 656 -57.18 14.88 57.72
C ALA A 656 -56.90 16.00 58.74
N LEU A 657 -56.63 17.23 58.29
CA LEU A 657 -56.47 18.40 59.15
C LEU A 657 -57.76 19.24 59.17
N GLY A 658 -58.80 18.66 59.76
CA GLY A 658 -60.02 19.39 60.10
C GLY A 658 -59.79 20.32 61.31
N SER A 659 -59.97 21.63 61.07
CA SER A 659 -60.19 22.71 62.05
C SER A 659 -58.98 23.25 62.83
N VAL A 660 -58.29 24.26 62.27
CA VAL A 660 -58.05 25.56 62.96
C VAL A 660 -58.00 26.69 61.92
N THR A 661 -58.71 27.77 62.22
CA THR A 661 -58.82 29.07 61.54
C THR A 661 -57.47 29.79 61.32
N GLY A 662 -57.26 30.35 60.13
CA GLY A 662 -56.24 31.39 59.88
C GLY A 662 -55.88 31.55 58.40
N ASP A 663 -55.93 32.80 57.93
CA ASP A 663 -55.65 33.31 56.58
C ASP A 663 -54.65 32.51 55.71
N TYR A 664 -55.08 32.18 54.48
CA TYR A 664 -54.17 31.92 53.37
C TYR A 664 -54.53 32.84 52.19
N ALA A 665 -53.72 33.87 52.00
CA ALA A 665 -53.57 34.56 50.72
C ALA A 665 -52.51 33.81 49.87
N PRO A 666 -52.65 33.83 48.53
CA PRO A 666 -52.18 32.80 47.63
C PRO A 666 -50.74 33.02 47.15
N LEU A 667 -49.97 31.94 46.99
CA LEU A 667 -48.72 31.99 46.24
C LEU A 667 -48.98 31.65 44.78
N ALA A 668 -48.70 32.66 43.96
CA ALA A 668 -48.80 32.67 42.51
C ALA A 668 -47.59 32.01 41.83
N TYR A 669 -47.84 31.73 40.55
CA TYR A 669 -47.06 31.14 39.46
C TYR A 669 -45.68 31.77 39.12
N GLY A 670 -44.84 30.98 38.42
CA GLY A 670 -43.75 31.39 37.51
C GLY A 670 -42.51 30.47 37.62
N GLU A 671 -42.32 29.43 36.78
CA GLU A 671 -41.63 29.44 35.44
C GLU A 671 -40.09 29.52 35.63
N GLU A 672 -39.18 28.67 35.10
CA GLU A 672 -39.06 27.95 33.83
C GLU A 672 -38.00 26.80 33.93
N ALA A 673 -37.88 25.99 32.88
CA ALA A 673 -37.27 24.64 32.81
C ALA A 673 -35.74 24.49 32.92
N LYS A 674 -35.28 23.28 33.31
CA LYS A 674 -34.07 22.61 32.78
C LYS A 674 -34.17 21.08 32.84
N ALA A 675 -33.72 20.44 31.76
CA ALA A 675 -33.91 19.05 31.33
C ALA A 675 -33.34 17.95 32.27
N PRO A 676 -33.85 16.70 32.21
CA PRO A 676 -33.31 15.58 32.98
C PRO A 676 -32.04 14.98 32.36
N ALA A 677 -31.08 14.67 33.23
CA ALA A 677 -29.81 14.01 32.91
C ALA A 677 -29.97 12.50 32.68
N ALA A 678 -29.08 11.98 31.84
CA ALA A 678 -29.00 10.62 31.35
C ALA A 678 -28.77 9.58 32.47
N PHE A 679 -29.27 8.37 32.20
CA PHE A 679 -29.12 7.16 32.99
C PHE A 679 -27.85 6.44 32.54
N ASP A 680 -26.90 6.24 33.46
CA ASP A 680 -25.67 5.48 33.22
C ASP A 680 -25.69 4.18 34.03
N GLN A 681 -25.13 3.13 33.43
CA GLN A 681 -25.12 1.74 33.87
C GLN A 681 -24.28 1.54 35.14
N VAL A 682 -24.67 0.58 36.00
CA VAL A 682 -23.69 -0.12 36.86
C VAL A 682 -24.04 -1.61 36.97
N ALA A 683 -23.12 -2.41 36.44
CA ALA A 683 -23.02 -3.86 36.52
C ALA A 683 -22.91 -4.36 37.97
N GLY A 684 -23.48 -5.54 38.22
CA GLY A 684 -23.27 -6.31 39.45
C GLY A 684 -21.91 -7.00 39.46
N GLN A 685 -21.34 -7.18 40.65
CA GLN A 685 -20.25 -8.12 40.89
C GLN A 685 -20.57 -9.11 42.01
N SER A 686 -20.36 -10.38 41.65
CA SER A 686 -19.61 -11.42 42.37
C SER A 686 -20.13 -11.98 43.71
N LYS A 687 -20.21 -13.32 43.76
CA LYS A 687 -19.99 -14.11 44.98
C LYS A 687 -18.86 -15.13 44.78
N SER A 688 -17.85 -14.90 45.62
CA SER A 688 -16.74 -15.71 46.15
C SER A 688 -16.75 -17.24 46.07
N GLY A 689 -15.55 -17.78 45.86
CA GLY A 689 -15.07 -19.11 46.25
C GLY A 689 -13.61 -19.27 45.88
#